data_AF-A0A1G4KDQ4-F1
#
_entry.id   AF-A0A1G4KDQ4-F1
#
_cell.length_a   1.000
_cell.length_b   1.000
_cell.length_c   1.000
_cell.angle_alpha   90.00
_cell.angle_beta   90.00
_cell.angle_gamma   90.00
#
_symmetry.space_group_name_H-M   'P 1'
#
loop_
_entity.id
_entity.type
_entity.pdbx_description
1 polymer ?
#
loop_
_entity_poly.entity_id
_entity_poly.type
_entity_poly.pdbx_seq_one_letter_code
_entity_poly.pdbx_strand_id
1 'polypeptide(L)'
;MSYPESESVNSTLETEPVLETPPTSGDAVSELDGEEVAAETSDAAIAPVEQKPLPTKKDFPTLGSGAFLAATSKVSWGPNMKSDASSSSSAFNSATQSRSTTPGASFQAKPARSQTIQEAFSLDLQSQVAIAKPDFSKIVQKVKQTHSVSIESTLSKQSRTFLISGKPEDVKAARREIVKKLTKPVTVTLQVPSKTRSVIIGAGGKTIRGISDPLEVRIDIGKDVNEDSYDEDLDDSLVDITIHGDLESVRIAQEKILAIVKEDTKNATVKINVPDKNLSPFIDLGFLEKTIESKVDEKEGKIQLSGLRDDVQAAKTSILQYLSDLATQIRTLKVTIPTKFQFLIDDALIKQNFNVIVKMPTMGEEEVAFIGPASKLDEAVTFARENSKKYKVESLEISKAHGKDLQHAKNIALYFAKYDLLGPIKNAHANVLIALPSPQELQSADAVLVRISSKIEHAEELKVVRKEIINLVNELPTSQVLVLDDVDYELFSKDIKHFLLQEEQKAGFVQLGDFYADDDRIIIVAQLSDEDFRPSDPELQQTLNEVSAALDPLRRKQENLSQEVISMSYAKQEQYLTVGSLTRKLVEQDIAANGGHVQFKLHRPSADCLTVRGDGKAVTATVNAIESILSHEDEKYEIKFGVSSNAVPRLIGSKGANLNAIREKYQCNIDVAAISNDNVTEVTVVGLKYAAEHAKAYLVSESKKWADVITKELNVLPKFRGKLIGSQGAYRTRLQTKYNVFIHFPSEGETKGVTINGPSRGVAKAYDELKALLDFEIENGHTSIIKVPTEHVARVIGKGGEMINDIRADFGVEMDFLQKTSDAKAAASGEVELEITGSRQAIKSATERVQAIVKEASDVESESFEVNPDYIKDIVGAGGRVLKELISKAGGDEVRNKSVDIPDAKSQENKIVVQGPKAFVKALVKEIKTIVAERENSITKELEIPSDRVGALIGPGGSVRRQLESEFRVRLLLPEIGDKSRKVEISGLSENIAACEKKIFSTIIRDTCDLEISVPASYHEFVSEKGAFIQKLRSDFFVNVKFGNANGKANKLARSRLSIPTENVVGTEEESIKFTQEEIPIELDEAQGSIPWRLSYEPVDLSDILTPEEQAAESQPKKEEVLVQVQKLIEARIELAPQASVVGYLWSKKPQDFRKVVGSMGSNIKKIREATGTLINVPKKGDKITDVIYIRGTKTGVEKAAEMITKKLKN
;
A
#
# COMPACT_ATOMS: atom_id res chain seq x y z
N MET A 1 67.05 7.66 -33.41
CA MET A 1 68.13 7.22 -32.51
C MET A 1 67.53 6.21 -31.54
N SER A 2 68.04 5.00 -31.32
CA SER A 2 68.89 4.10 -32.14
C SER A 2 69.00 2.77 -31.40
N TYR A 3 68.89 1.65 -32.13
CA TYR A 3 69.04 0.24 -31.72
C TYR A 3 70.46 -0.10 -31.18
N PRO A 4 70.81 -1.31 -30.66
CA PRO A 4 70.26 -2.68 -30.94
C PRO A 4 69.99 -3.62 -29.71
N GLU A 5 69.02 -4.56 -29.75
CA GLU A 5 69.03 -6.02 -30.14
C GLU A 5 69.38 -6.97 -28.95
N SER A 6 69.04 -8.28 -28.92
CA SER A 6 68.60 -9.23 -29.96
C SER A 6 67.59 -10.31 -29.47
N GLU A 7 66.61 -10.65 -30.34
CA GLU A 7 66.20 -11.99 -30.85
C GLU A 7 65.90 -13.20 -29.91
N SER A 8 65.09 -14.25 -30.26
CA SER A 8 64.47 -14.66 -31.55
C SER A 8 63.06 -15.31 -31.43
N VAL A 9 62.38 -15.44 -32.58
CA VAL A 9 60.94 -15.73 -32.87
C VAL A 9 60.48 -17.22 -32.78
N ASN A 10 59.14 -17.43 -32.85
CA ASN A 10 58.35 -18.62 -33.31
C ASN A 10 58.08 -19.82 -32.35
N SER A 11 56.97 -20.59 -32.47
CA SER A 11 55.61 -20.34 -33.06
C SER A 11 54.59 -21.49 -32.76
N THR A 12 53.29 -21.17 -32.82
CA THR A 12 52.13 -22.05 -33.24
C THR A 12 51.66 -23.31 -32.47
N LEU A 13 50.36 -23.27 -32.12
CA LEU A 13 49.31 -24.31 -32.22
C LEU A 13 49.09 -25.41 -31.13
N GLU A 14 47.84 -25.44 -30.65
CA GLU A 14 46.92 -26.59 -30.43
C GLU A 14 47.39 -27.88 -29.71
N THR A 15 46.81 -28.15 -28.54
CA THR A 15 45.66 -29.08 -28.38
C THR A 15 45.18 -29.17 -26.91
N GLU A 16 43.88 -29.39 -26.70
CA GLU A 16 43.36 -30.00 -25.45
C GLU A 16 43.38 -31.55 -25.59
N PRO A 17 43.30 -32.31 -24.48
CA PRO A 17 41.96 -32.71 -24.03
C PRO A 17 41.77 -32.78 -22.49
N VAL A 18 40.75 -32.05 -22.01
CA VAL A 18 39.47 -32.62 -21.54
C VAL A 18 39.48 -33.85 -20.58
N LEU A 19 38.87 -33.62 -19.39
CA LEU A 19 38.08 -34.50 -18.51
C LEU A 19 38.67 -35.30 -17.32
N GLU A 20 37.72 -35.47 -16.38
CA GLU A 20 37.50 -36.50 -15.35
C GLU A 20 38.00 -36.33 -13.89
N THR A 21 37.16 -36.90 -13.01
CA THR A 21 36.86 -36.46 -11.63
C THR A 21 37.44 -37.40 -10.55
N PRO A 22 37.46 -37.00 -9.25
CA PRO A 22 38.20 -37.72 -8.20
C PRO A 22 37.47 -38.97 -7.67
N PRO A 23 38.08 -39.70 -6.70
CA PRO A 23 37.44 -39.65 -5.36
C PRO A 23 38.37 -39.80 -4.12
N THR A 24 37.94 -39.16 -3.01
CA THR A 24 37.78 -39.74 -1.64
C THR A 24 38.98 -40.26 -0.79
N SER A 25 39.29 -39.48 0.26
CA SER A 25 39.67 -39.82 1.68
C SER A 25 40.81 -40.79 2.07
N GLY A 26 41.48 -40.52 3.19
CA GLY A 26 42.31 -41.50 3.92
C GLY A 26 43.12 -40.91 5.10
N ASP A 27 42.61 -41.05 6.33
CA ASP A 27 43.05 -40.51 7.63
C ASP A 27 44.51 -40.66 8.11
N ALA A 28 44.86 -39.78 9.08
CA ALA A 28 45.71 -40.01 10.27
C ALA A 28 47.25 -40.25 10.11
N VAL A 29 48.11 -40.13 11.13
CA VAL A 29 47.97 -39.81 12.59
C VAL A 29 49.19 -39.00 13.10
N SER A 30 48.97 -38.11 14.08
CA SER A 30 49.75 -37.81 15.33
C SER A 30 51.32 -37.66 15.33
N GLU A 31 52.04 -37.23 16.38
CA GLU A 31 51.72 -36.92 17.80
C GLU A 31 52.80 -36.04 18.52
N LEU A 32 52.46 -35.51 19.72
CA LEU A 32 53.32 -34.99 20.82
C LEU A 32 54.04 -33.62 20.67
N ASP A 33 54.26 -32.82 21.73
CA ASP A 33 54.10 -33.01 23.20
C ASP A 33 53.38 -31.84 23.92
N GLY A 34 52.88 -32.08 25.15
CA GLY A 34 52.23 -31.10 26.09
C GLY A 34 53.22 -30.40 27.06
N GLU A 35 52.85 -29.82 28.21
CA GLU A 35 51.62 -29.76 29.04
C GLU A 35 51.55 -28.35 29.72
N GLU A 36 50.40 -27.69 29.93
CA GLU A 36 49.35 -27.87 30.98
C GLU A 36 49.76 -27.43 32.41
N VAL A 37 48.87 -27.10 33.37
CA VAL A 37 47.43 -27.43 33.66
C VAL A 37 46.75 -26.17 34.28
N ALA A 38 45.44 -25.97 34.48
CA ALA A 38 44.24 -26.84 34.48
C ALA A 38 42.91 -26.07 34.17
N ALA A 39 41.77 -26.64 34.58
CA ALA A 39 40.38 -26.16 34.39
C ALA A 39 39.89 -25.30 35.61
N GLU A 40 38.61 -24.94 35.87
CA GLU A 40 37.24 -25.44 35.61
C GLU A 40 36.22 -24.26 35.69
N THR A 41 34.89 -24.29 35.43
CA THR A 41 33.84 -25.06 34.68
C THR A 41 32.59 -24.11 34.65
N SER A 42 31.50 -24.20 33.87
CA SER A 42 31.01 -24.94 32.68
C SER A 42 29.92 -24.02 32.02
N ASP A 43 28.91 -24.33 31.21
CA ASP A 43 28.26 -25.55 30.67
C ASP A 43 27.44 -25.23 29.38
N ALA A 44 26.72 -26.22 28.85
CA ALA A 44 25.51 -26.23 27.99
C ALA A 44 24.87 -24.91 27.48
N ALA A 45 24.37 -24.84 26.22
CA ALA A 45 24.48 -25.74 25.06
C ALA A 45 23.99 -25.01 23.78
N ILE A 46 24.58 -25.28 22.61
CA ILE A 46 24.11 -24.79 21.30
C ILE A 46 24.17 -25.91 20.25
N ALA A 47 23.11 -26.00 19.44
CA ALA A 47 22.97 -26.91 18.29
C ALA A 47 22.77 -26.07 16.99
N PRO A 48 22.81 -26.66 15.77
CA PRO A 48 23.30 -25.96 14.58
C PRO A 48 22.31 -25.00 13.93
N VAL A 49 22.86 -24.05 13.16
CA VAL A 49 22.11 -23.18 12.23
C VAL A 49 22.68 -23.35 10.82
N GLU A 50 21.81 -23.58 9.85
CA GLU A 50 22.13 -23.89 8.46
C GLU A 50 22.65 -22.69 7.66
N GLN A 51 23.50 -22.95 6.66
CA GLN A 51 23.83 -21.96 5.63
C GLN A 51 22.61 -21.74 4.72
N LYS A 52 22.05 -20.52 4.71
CA LYS A 52 20.91 -20.18 3.85
C LYS A 52 21.34 -19.77 2.44
N PRO A 53 20.60 -20.16 1.39
CA PRO A 53 20.91 -19.83 0.00
C PRO A 53 20.63 -18.35 -0.31
N LEU A 54 21.13 -17.91 -1.48
CA LEU A 54 20.93 -16.57 -2.04
C LEU A 54 19.42 -16.28 -2.28
N PRO A 55 18.96 -15.04 -2.04
CA PRO A 55 17.54 -14.67 -2.21
C PRO A 55 17.12 -14.69 -3.68
N THR A 56 15.87 -15.05 -3.93
CA THR A 56 15.30 -15.07 -5.29
C THR A 56 14.12 -14.09 -5.41
N LYS A 57 13.56 -13.93 -6.62
CA LYS A 57 12.52 -12.92 -6.94
C LYS A 57 11.21 -13.01 -6.12
N LYS A 58 11.08 -13.93 -5.16
CA LYS A 58 9.92 -14.07 -4.26
C LYS A 58 10.07 -13.37 -2.91
N ASP A 59 11.28 -12.91 -2.55
CA ASP A 59 11.55 -12.27 -1.25
C ASP A 59 11.30 -10.74 -1.25
N PHE A 60 10.68 -10.20 -2.31
CA PHE A 60 10.19 -8.81 -2.34
C PHE A 60 8.72 -8.73 -1.91
N PRO A 61 8.34 -7.78 -1.04
CA PRO A 61 6.97 -7.67 -0.56
C PRO A 61 5.99 -7.29 -1.69
N THR A 62 5.04 -8.17 -1.97
CA THR A 62 3.93 -7.90 -2.89
C THR A 62 3.01 -6.83 -2.30
N LEU A 63 2.86 -5.68 -2.97
CA LEU A 63 1.91 -4.65 -2.57
C LEU A 63 0.48 -5.21 -2.59
N GLY A 64 -0.18 -5.20 -1.44
CA GLY A 64 -1.48 -5.85 -1.24
C GLY A 64 -2.61 -5.15 -2.00
N SER A 65 -3.21 -5.86 -2.95
CA SER A 65 -4.39 -5.39 -3.69
C SER A 65 -5.68 -5.57 -2.88
N GLY A 66 -5.99 -4.58 -2.04
CA GLY A 66 -7.35 -4.22 -1.62
C GLY A 66 -7.94 -4.89 -0.38
N ALA A 67 -8.34 -4.04 0.60
CA ALA A 67 -9.37 -4.34 1.59
C ALA A 67 -9.91 -3.07 2.29
N PHE A 68 -10.58 -2.16 1.58
CA PHE A 68 -11.47 -1.15 2.20
C PHE A 68 -12.58 -0.68 1.24
N LEU A 69 -13.57 -1.55 1.00
CA LEU A 69 -14.86 -1.15 0.42
C LEU A 69 -16.01 -1.91 1.09
N ALA A 70 -16.62 -1.26 2.07
CA ALA A 70 -18.02 -1.42 2.45
C ALA A 70 -18.55 -0.01 2.80
N ALA A 71 -19.79 0.38 2.47
CA ALA A 71 -20.89 -0.42 1.93
C ALA A 71 -21.75 0.37 0.92
N THR A 72 -22.41 -0.37 0.01
CA THR A 72 -23.70 -0.07 -0.67
C THR A 72 -23.87 1.30 -1.37
N SER A 73 -24.26 1.34 -2.65
CA SER A 73 -25.50 0.71 -3.14
C SER A 73 -25.46 0.31 -4.63
N LYS A 74 -26.44 -0.48 -5.07
CA LYS A 74 -26.64 -0.91 -6.47
C LYS A 74 -27.85 -0.19 -7.08
N VAL A 75 -27.74 0.39 -8.27
CA VAL A 75 -28.82 0.41 -9.27
C VAL A 75 -28.25 0.21 -10.68
N SER A 76 -28.81 -0.81 -11.31
CA SER A 76 -28.73 -1.35 -12.67
C SER A 76 -28.87 -0.38 -13.85
N TRP A 77 -28.23 -0.74 -14.98
CA TRP A 77 -28.64 -0.31 -16.33
C TRP A 77 -29.92 -1.04 -16.79
N GLY A 78 -30.88 -0.31 -17.37
CA GLY A 78 -32.10 -0.87 -17.97
C GLY A 78 -33.14 0.23 -18.26
N PRO A 79 -33.68 0.39 -19.49
CA PRO A 79 -34.47 1.57 -19.84
C PRO A 79 -36.00 1.34 -19.86
N ASN A 80 -36.77 2.17 -19.14
CA ASN A 80 -37.92 2.88 -19.73
C ASN A 80 -38.59 3.93 -18.81
N MET A 81 -39.24 4.91 -19.47
CA MET A 81 -40.45 5.66 -19.05
C MET A 81 -40.48 6.45 -17.71
N LYS A 82 -40.62 7.78 -17.85
CA LYS A 82 -41.76 8.66 -17.42
C LYS A 82 -42.48 8.37 -16.08
N SER A 83 -42.93 9.37 -15.30
CA SER A 83 -43.39 10.74 -15.68
C SER A 83 -43.33 11.76 -14.53
N ASP A 84 -43.22 13.05 -14.90
CA ASP A 84 -43.96 14.24 -14.42
C ASP A 84 -44.28 14.38 -12.90
N ALA A 85 -43.71 15.37 -12.18
CA ALA A 85 -44.17 16.78 -12.07
C ALA A 85 -45.18 16.98 -10.89
N SER A 86 -45.43 18.18 -10.33
CA SER A 86 -45.24 19.54 -10.86
C SER A 86 -45.14 20.64 -9.78
N SER A 87 -44.64 21.83 -10.19
CA SER A 87 -45.05 23.22 -9.77
C SER A 87 -45.18 23.58 -8.27
N SER A 88 -44.63 24.69 -7.78
CA SER A 88 -44.78 26.09 -8.26
C SER A 88 -43.52 26.93 -7.94
N SER A 89 -42.97 27.84 -8.76
CA SER A 89 -43.49 29.03 -9.50
C SER A 89 -43.76 30.26 -8.61
N SER A 90 -43.35 31.50 -8.92
CA SER A 90 -42.45 32.03 -9.99
C SER A 90 -42.36 33.57 -9.92
N ALA A 91 -41.19 34.21 -10.08
CA ALA A 91 -41.08 35.60 -10.57
C ALA A 91 -39.67 36.01 -11.09
N PHE A 92 -39.64 36.32 -12.39
CA PHE A 92 -38.86 37.32 -13.15
C PHE A 92 -38.28 38.54 -12.38
N ASN A 93 -37.31 39.34 -12.87
CA ASN A 93 -36.69 39.56 -14.20
C ASN A 93 -35.31 40.31 -14.03
N SER A 94 -34.49 40.73 -15.02
CA SER A 94 -34.46 40.63 -16.50
C SER A 94 -33.07 41.01 -17.08
N ALA A 95 -32.58 40.24 -18.08
CA ALA A 95 -31.78 40.69 -19.24
C ALA A 95 -30.35 41.30 -19.00
N THR A 96 -29.45 41.41 -19.99
CA THR A 96 -29.60 41.27 -21.45
C THR A 96 -28.41 40.59 -22.14
N GLN A 97 -28.68 39.54 -22.93
CA GLN A 97 -27.91 39.22 -24.14
C GLN A 97 -28.81 39.46 -25.36
N SER A 98 -28.25 39.96 -26.46
CA SER A 98 -28.96 40.13 -27.74
C SER A 98 -28.44 39.20 -28.82
N ARG A 99 -29.27 38.19 -29.14
CA ARG A 99 -29.94 37.95 -30.44
C ARG A 99 -29.07 37.76 -31.70
N SER A 100 -29.39 36.81 -32.60
CA SER A 100 -30.49 35.81 -32.60
C SER A 100 -30.38 34.83 -33.76
N THR A 101 -30.81 33.58 -33.57
CA THR A 101 -31.24 32.68 -34.66
C THR A 101 -32.38 31.75 -34.23
N THR A 102 -33.54 31.85 -34.88
CA THR A 102 -34.51 30.75 -35.05
C THR A 102 -35.40 31.03 -36.28
N PRO A 103 -35.89 30.00 -37.00
CA PRO A 103 -36.48 30.19 -38.33
C PRO A 103 -38.03 30.17 -38.36
N GLY A 104 -38.60 30.78 -39.40
CA GLY A 104 -39.98 30.59 -39.85
C GLY A 104 -39.99 30.33 -41.36
N ALA A 105 -40.87 29.46 -41.85
CA ALA A 105 -40.75 28.89 -43.19
C ALA A 105 -41.44 29.70 -44.30
N SER A 106 -40.77 29.83 -45.45
CA SER A 106 -41.38 30.08 -46.76
C SER A 106 -40.58 29.38 -47.86
N PHE A 107 -41.22 29.06 -48.98
CA PHE A 107 -40.61 28.31 -50.08
C PHE A 107 -39.77 29.22 -50.99
N GLN A 108 -38.51 28.86 -51.26
CA GLN A 108 -37.87 28.92 -52.59
C GLN A 108 -36.48 28.24 -52.61
N ALA A 109 -35.86 28.18 -53.79
CA ALA A 109 -34.77 27.27 -54.15
C ALA A 109 -33.50 27.33 -53.26
N LYS A 110 -32.81 26.18 -53.11
CA LYS A 110 -31.52 26.05 -52.42
C LYS A 110 -30.39 26.77 -53.18
N PRO A 111 -29.71 27.77 -52.61
CA PRO A 111 -28.39 28.18 -53.09
C PRO A 111 -27.31 27.21 -52.58
N ALA A 112 -26.28 26.95 -53.40
CA ALA A 112 -25.15 26.12 -52.99
C ALA A 112 -24.23 26.89 -52.02
N ARG A 113 -24.07 26.38 -50.79
CA ARG A 113 -23.18 26.95 -49.79
C ARG A 113 -21.73 26.56 -50.11
N SER A 114 -20.89 27.52 -50.51
CA SER A 114 -19.50 27.26 -50.88
C SER A 114 -18.65 26.80 -49.71
N GLN A 115 -17.77 25.82 -49.94
CA GLN A 115 -16.84 25.25 -48.93
C GLN A 115 -15.59 26.14 -48.68
N THR A 116 -15.69 27.43 -49.02
CA THR A 116 -14.57 28.35 -49.15
C THR A 116 -14.88 29.64 -48.41
N ILE A 117 -14.00 30.03 -47.48
CA ILE A 117 -14.07 31.30 -46.74
C ILE A 117 -13.11 32.30 -47.40
N GLN A 118 -13.48 33.58 -47.35
CA GLN A 118 -12.57 34.69 -47.64
C GLN A 118 -12.29 35.45 -46.34
N GLU A 119 -11.01 35.68 -46.04
CA GLU A 119 -10.55 36.42 -44.87
C GLU A 119 -9.64 37.56 -45.32
N ALA A 120 -9.84 38.76 -44.77
CA ALA A 120 -9.05 39.94 -45.12
C ALA A 120 -8.44 40.58 -43.87
N PHE A 121 -7.14 40.92 -43.94
CA PHE A 121 -6.42 41.61 -42.86
C PHE A 121 -5.42 42.62 -43.43
N SER A 122 -4.95 43.53 -42.58
CA SER A 122 -3.98 44.56 -42.95
C SER A 122 -2.70 44.48 -42.10
N LEU A 123 -1.57 44.74 -42.74
CA LEU A 123 -0.28 44.96 -42.08
C LEU A 123 0.15 46.42 -42.27
N ASP A 124 0.49 47.11 -41.19
CA ASP A 124 1.07 48.45 -41.22
C ASP A 124 2.47 48.46 -41.90
N LEU A 125 2.86 49.58 -42.51
CA LEU A 125 4.13 49.69 -43.23
C LEU A 125 5.37 49.77 -42.33
N GLN A 126 5.26 50.22 -41.07
CA GLN A 126 6.40 50.30 -40.14
C GLN A 126 6.75 48.92 -39.56
N SER A 127 5.74 48.09 -39.28
CA SER A 127 5.92 46.72 -38.78
C SER A 127 6.53 45.77 -39.83
N GLN A 128 6.47 46.12 -41.11
CA GLN A 128 6.95 45.30 -42.21
C GLN A 128 8.49 45.26 -42.35
N VAL A 129 9.00 44.11 -42.80
CA VAL A 129 10.37 43.96 -43.33
C VAL A 129 10.44 44.61 -44.72
N ALA A 130 11.52 45.34 -44.99
CA ALA A 130 11.73 46.05 -46.25
C ALA A 130 12.16 45.10 -47.39
N ILE A 131 11.20 44.34 -47.93
CA ILE A 131 11.44 43.31 -48.96
C ILE A 131 11.23 43.89 -50.37
N ALA A 132 12.13 43.55 -51.29
CA ALA A 132 12.03 43.94 -52.69
C ALA A 132 10.80 43.30 -53.39
N LYS A 133 10.20 44.01 -54.36
CA LYS A 133 9.02 43.55 -55.12
C LYS A 133 9.12 42.09 -55.64
N PRO A 134 10.21 41.63 -56.28
CA PRO A 134 10.27 40.26 -56.79
C PRO A 134 10.22 39.20 -55.67
N ASP A 135 10.87 39.45 -54.53
CA ASP A 135 10.96 38.47 -53.44
C ASP A 135 9.67 38.42 -52.60
N PHE A 136 8.98 39.56 -52.46
CA PHE A 136 7.60 39.60 -51.97
C PHE A 136 6.67 38.72 -52.82
N SER A 137 6.76 38.80 -54.16
CA SER A 137 5.97 37.96 -55.06
C SER A 137 6.32 36.47 -54.93
N LYS A 138 7.61 36.11 -54.80
CA LYS A 138 8.04 34.72 -54.53
C LYS A 138 7.46 34.20 -53.21
N ILE A 139 7.47 35.02 -52.15
CA ILE A 139 6.92 34.65 -50.83
C ILE A 139 5.42 34.38 -50.96
N VAL A 140 4.63 35.29 -51.54
CA VAL A 140 3.18 35.12 -51.69
C VAL A 140 2.84 33.91 -52.58
N GLN A 141 3.60 33.69 -53.67
CA GLN A 141 3.45 32.50 -54.52
C GLN A 141 3.76 31.20 -53.76
N LYS A 142 4.79 31.18 -52.90
CA LYS A 142 5.13 30.03 -52.07
C LYS A 142 4.01 29.70 -51.07
N VAL A 143 3.47 30.69 -50.35
CA VAL A 143 2.33 30.47 -49.43
C VAL A 143 1.11 29.94 -50.21
N LYS A 144 0.80 30.54 -51.38
CA LYS A 144 -0.30 30.13 -52.26
C LYS A 144 -0.19 28.66 -52.69
N GLN A 145 1.02 28.20 -53.01
CA GLN A 145 1.29 26.80 -53.36
C GLN A 145 1.24 25.88 -52.13
N THR A 146 1.88 26.26 -51.02
CA THR A 146 2.00 25.42 -49.81
C THR A 146 0.65 25.11 -49.16
N HIS A 147 -0.25 26.09 -49.09
CA HIS A 147 -1.57 25.92 -48.45
C HIS A 147 -2.75 25.79 -49.44
N SER A 148 -2.51 25.84 -50.76
CA SER A 148 -3.56 25.78 -51.79
C SER A 148 -4.64 26.88 -51.66
N VAL A 149 -4.22 28.11 -51.28
CA VAL A 149 -5.10 29.25 -50.98
C VAL A 149 -4.87 30.39 -51.96
N SER A 150 -5.93 31.00 -52.51
CA SER A 150 -5.74 32.19 -53.35
C SER A 150 -5.56 33.44 -52.49
N ILE A 151 -4.37 34.05 -52.62
CA ILE A 151 -3.98 35.27 -51.90
C ILE A 151 -3.87 36.42 -52.90
N GLU A 152 -4.52 37.52 -52.58
CA GLU A 152 -4.42 38.82 -53.26
C GLU A 152 -3.87 39.85 -52.27
N SER A 153 -3.13 40.86 -52.76
CA SER A 153 -2.54 41.90 -51.91
C SER A 153 -2.66 43.27 -52.56
N THR A 154 -3.19 44.22 -51.80
CA THR A 154 -3.41 45.61 -52.20
C THR A 154 -2.61 46.54 -51.29
N LEU A 155 -1.84 47.45 -51.89
CA LEU A 155 -0.97 48.39 -51.18
C LEU A 155 -1.67 49.75 -51.07
N SER A 156 -2.00 50.15 -49.85
CA SER A 156 -2.47 51.50 -49.51
C SER A 156 -1.31 52.39 -49.07
N LYS A 157 -1.58 53.67 -48.78
CA LYS A 157 -0.58 54.66 -48.34
C LYS A 157 0.04 54.36 -46.97
N GLN A 158 -0.67 53.62 -46.11
CA GLN A 158 -0.27 53.33 -44.73
C GLN A 158 -0.15 51.83 -44.42
N SER A 159 -0.88 50.97 -45.14
CA SER A 159 -0.90 49.53 -44.88
C SER A 159 -1.00 48.70 -46.16
N ARG A 160 -0.60 47.43 -46.08
CA ARG A 160 -0.91 46.40 -47.08
C ARG A 160 -2.08 45.56 -46.61
N THR A 161 -3.16 45.54 -47.37
CA THR A 161 -4.27 44.62 -47.18
C THR A 161 -4.01 43.32 -47.95
N PHE A 162 -4.30 42.20 -47.31
CA PHE A 162 -4.27 40.86 -47.91
C PHE A 162 -5.69 40.29 -47.87
N LEU A 163 -6.13 39.74 -49.00
CA LEU A 163 -7.37 38.97 -49.10
C LEU A 163 -6.99 37.52 -49.40
N ILE A 164 -7.43 36.61 -48.56
CA ILE A 164 -7.04 35.20 -48.57
C ILE A 164 -8.30 34.35 -48.70
N SER A 165 -8.35 33.44 -49.67
CA SER A 165 -9.56 32.65 -49.99
C SER A 165 -9.26 31.17 -50.21
N GLY A 166 -9.90 30.32 -49.40
CA GLY A 166 -9.63 28.87 -49.30
C GLY A 166 -10.47 28.18 -48.22
N LYS A 167 -10.05 27.01 -47.74
CA LYS A 167 -10.69 26.34 -46.59
C LYS A 167 -10.39 27.07 -45.28
N PRO A 168 -11.25 26.99 -44.25
CA PRO A 168 -11.06 27.70 -42.97
C PRO A 168 -9.71 27.46 -42.26
N GLU A 169 -9.13 26.28 -42.39
CA GLU A 169 -7.86 25.92 -41.73
C GLU A 169 -6.66 26.38 -42.55
N ASP A 170 -6.67 26.10 -43.86
CA ASP A 170 -5.65 26.54 -44.82
C ASP A 170 -5.54 28.08 -44.87
N VAL A 171 -6.66 28.80 -44.80
CA VAL A 171 -6.71 30.28 -44.76
C VAL A 171 -6.01 30.84 -43.52
N LYS A 172 -6.25 30.24 -42.34
CA LYS A 172 -5.60 30.64 -41.08
C LYS A 172 -4.11 30.33 -41.09
N ALA A 173 -3.71 29.18 -41.61
CA ALA A 173 -2.31 28.82 -41.78
C ALA A 173 -1.58 29.78 -42.73
N ALA A 174 -2.18 30.07 -43.89
CA ALA A 174 -1.66 31.03 -44.87
C ALA A 174 -1.55 32.46 -44.30
N ARG A 175 -2.57 32.94 -43.57
CA ARG A 175 -2.51 34.23 -42.83
C ARG A 175 -1.29 34.27 -41.91
N ARG A 176 -1.12 33.25 -41.05
CA ARG A 176 0.00 33.19 -40.11
C ARG A 176 1.36 33.14 -40.81
N GLU A 177 1.50 32.35 -41.87
CA GLU A 177 2.76 32.28 -42.64
C GLU A 177 3.11 33.61 -43.33
N ILE A 178 2.10 34.38 -43.77
CA ILE A 178 2.26 35.72 -44.33
C ILE A 178 2.66 36.74 -43.26
N VAL A 179 2.01 36.75 -42.09
CA VAL A 179 2.39 37.62 -40.96
C VAL A 179 3.86 37.37 -40.59
N LYS A 180 4.21 36.11 -40.29
CA LYS A 180 5.56 35.68 -39.90
C LYS A 180 6.67 36.06 -40.89
N LYS A 181 6.40 36.00 -42.20
CA LYS A 181 7.41 36.32 -43.23
C LYS A 181 7.48 37.79 -43.61
N LEU A 182 6.50 38.60 -43.23
CA LEU A 182 6.44 40.01 -43.61
C LEU A 182 6.63 40.98 -42.43
N THR A 183 6.38 40.58 -41.18
CA THR A 183 6.62 41.43 -40.00
C THR A 183 8.03 41.25 -39.43
N LYS A 184 8.54 42.27 -38.75
CA LYS A 184 9.75 42.17 -37.92
C LYS A 184 9.44 41.44 -36.60
N PRO A 185 10.37 40.64 -36.05
CA PRO A 185 10.23 40.13 -34.69
C PRO A 185 10.24 41.29 -33.68
N VAL A 186 9.45 41.16 -32.62
CA VAL A 186 9.31 42.13 -31.54
C VAL A 186 9.72 41.45 -30.23
N THR A 187 10.38 42.20 -29.35
CA THR A 187 10.64 41.79 -27.96
C THR A 187 9.78 42.64 -27.02
N VAL A 188 9.06 42.00 -26.11
CA VAL A 188 8.22 42.66 -25.09
C VAL A 188 8.62 42.14 -23.71
N THR A 189 8.81 43.05 -22.76
CA THR A 189 9.14 42.74 -21.37
C THR A 189 7.90 42.90 -20.49
N LEU A 190 7.64 41.92 -19.62
CA LEU A 190 6.50 41.89 -18.70
C LEU A 190 6.99 41.63 -17.28
N GLN A 191 6.38 42.27 -16.29
CA GLN A 191 6.72 42.05 -14.87
C GLN A 191 5.64 41.18 -14.22
N VAL A 192 6.04 40.15 -13.47
CA VAL A 192 5.15 39.24 -12.75
C VAL A 192 5.68 38.93 -11.35
N PRO A 193 4.83 38.59 -10.35
CA PRO A 193 5.31 38.23 -9.02
C PRO A 193 6.15 36.94 -9.02
N SER A 194 7.23 36.91 -8.26
CA SER A 194 8.21 35.80 -8.22
C SER A 194 7.58 34.46 -7.84
N LYS A 195 6.55 34.44 -6.99
CA LYS A 195 5.78 33.24 -6.62
C LYS A 195 5.15 32.56 -7.86
N THR A 196 4.60 33.34 -8.80
CA THR A 196 3.93 32.83 -10.01
C THR A 196 4.88 32.22 -11.05
N ARG A 197 6.19 32.50 -10.93
CA ARG A 197 7.25 32.08 -11.86
C ARG A 197 7.28 30.57 -12.10
N SER A 198 7.06 29.78 -11.04
CA SER A 198 7.05 28.31 -11.11
C SER A 198 5.82 27.77 -11.85
N VAL A 199 4.68 28.47 -11.80
CA VAL A 199 3.42 28.11 -12.47
C VAL A 199 3.47 28.42 -13.97
N ILE A 200 4.03 29.58 -14.34
CA ILE A 200 4.27 29.99 -15.73
C ILE A 200 5.20 29.00 -16.45
N ILE A 201 6.24 28.50 -15.76
CA ILE A 201 7.12 27.44 -16.28
C ILE A 201 6.37 26.10 -16.32
N GLY A 202 5.75 25.72 -15.21
CA GLY A 202 5.06 24.44 -15.01
C GLY A 202 6.02 23.26 -14.82
N ALA A 203 5.48 22.12 -14.36
CA ALA A 203 6.27 20.92 -14.07
C ALA A 203 7.03 20.43 -15.32
N GLY A 204 8.37 20.50 -15.27
CA GLY A 204 9.25 20.14 -16.40
C GLY A 204 9.20 21.11 -17.58
N GLY A 205 8.75 22.35 -17.39
CA GLY A 205 8.60 23.36 -18.45
C GLY A 205 7.36 23.15 -19.34
N LYS A 206 6.39 22.33 -18.92
CA LYS A 206 5.22 22.00 -19.74
C LYS A 206 4.31 23.20 -20.04
N THR A 207 4.11 24.10 -19.08
CA THR A 207 3.23 25.27 -19.27
C THR A 207 3.86 26.26 -20.24
N ILE A 208 5.13 26.62 -20.03
CA ILE A 208 5.85 27.52 -20.94
C ILE A 208 5.99 26.93 -22.35
N ARG A 209 6.29 25.62 -22.48
CA ARG A 209 6.31 24.92 -23.79
C ARG A 209 4.95 24.90 -24.49
N GLY A 210 3.87 24.69 -23.73
CA GLY A 210 2.48 24.81 -24.22
C GLY A 210 2.10 26.22 -24.71
N ILE A 211 2.90 27.24 -24.41
CA ILE A 211 2.75 28.61 -24.93
C ILE A 211 3.76 28.88 -26.05
N SER A 212 5.05 28.56 -25.86
CA SER A 212 6.11 28.81 -26.85
C SER A 212 5.92 28.01 -28.13
N ASP A 213 5.64 26.72 -28.02
CA ASP A 213 5.76 25.80 -29.16
C ASP A 213 4.59 25.99 -30.17
N PRO A 214 3.32 26.15 -29.73
CA PRO A 214 2.22 26.46 -30.65
C PRO A 214 2.29 27.87 -31.26
N LEU A 215 2.97 28.83 -30.60
CA LEU A 215 3.09 30.21 -31.07
C LEU A 215 4.41 30.50 -31.80
N GLU A 216 5.39 29.60 -31.70
CA GLU A 216 6.78 29.75 -32.16
C GLU A 216 7.49 30.97 -31.55
N VAL A 217 7.20 31.25 -30.27
CA VAL A 217 7.68 32.42 -29.52
C VAL A 217 8.71 32.00 -28.49
N ARG A 218 9.85 32.69 -28.44
CA ARG A 218 10.86 32.49 -27.40
C ARG A 218 10.44 33.28 -26.15
N ILE A 219 10.38 32.60 -25.00
CA ILE A 219 10.04 33.20 -23.71
C ILE A 219 11.21 32.91 -22.77
N ASP A 220 12.00 33.94 -22.46
CA ASP A 220 13.03 33.87 -21.42
C ASP A 220 12.49 34.53 -20.14
N ILE A 221 12.72 33.87 -19.00
CA ILE A 221 12.25 34.32 -17.69
C ILE A 221 13.47 34.66 -16.84
N GLY A 222 13.45 35.83 -16.19
CA GLY A 222 14.48 36.28 -15.27
C GLY A 222 14.84 35.23 -14.21
N LYS A 223 16.12 35.20 -13.82
CA LYS A 223 16.57 34.49 -12.61
C LYS A 223 16.62 35.43 -11.42
N ASP A 224 17.03 36.65 -11.70
CA ASP A 224 17.23 37.71 -10.74
C ASP A 224 15.88 38.35 -10.41
N VAL A 225 15.63 38.50 -9.11
CA VAL A 225 14.45 39.20 -8.58
C VAL A 225 14.79 40.68 -8.54
N ASN A 226 13.87 41.55 -8.96
CA ASN A 226 14.12 42.98 -8.93
C ASN A 226 13.94 43.49 -7.49
N GLU A 227 15.04 43.70 -6.78
CA GLU A 227 15.07 43.98 -5.33
C GLU A 227 14.30 45.27 -4.96
N ASP A 228 14.24 46.25 -5.87
CA ASP A 228 13.48 47.50 -5.70
C ASP A 228 11.95 47.35 -5.89
N SER A 229 11.44 46.14 -6.15
CA SER A 229 10.05 45.88 -6.59
C SER A 229 9.22 45.00 -5.66
N TYR A 230 9.50 45.06 -4.35
CA TYR A 230 8.71 44.37 -3.32
C TYR A 230 7.31 44.98 -3.14
N ASP A 231 6.27 44.14 -3.22
CA ASP A 231 4.87 44.51 -3.01
C ASP A 231 4.41 44.02 -1.62
N GLU A 232 4.21 44.97 -0.69
CA GLU A 232 3.79 44.70 0.69
C GLU A 232 2.42 44.00 0.80
N ASP A 233 1.54 44.12 -0.21
CA ASP A 233 0.23 43.45 -0.24
C ASP A 233 0.31 42.01 -0.75
N LEU A 234 1.38 41.65 -1.46
CA LEU A 234 1.62 40.29 -1.99
C LEU A 234 2.71 39.52 -1.26
N ASP A 235 3.49 40.17 -0.37
CA ASP A 235 4.64 39.59 0.34
C ASP A 235 5.66 38.99 -0.67
N ASP A 236 5.81 39.63 -1.83
CA ASP A 236 6.51 39.11 -3.01
C ASP A 236 7.15 40.25 -3.82
N SER A 237 8.14 39.92 -4.65
CA SER A 237 8.83 40.88 -5.53
C SER A 237 8.62 40.52 -7.00
N LEU A 238 8.76 41.50 -7.90
CA LEU A 238 8.57 41.29 -9.33
C LEU A 238 9.81 40.68 -10.02
N VAL A 239 9.54 39.92 -11.08
CA VAL A 239 10.52 39.30 -11.98
C VAL A 239 10.14 39.62 -13.43
N ASP A 240 11.13 40.00 -14.23
CA ASP A 240 10.95 40.29 -15.65
C ASP A 240 10.89 39.01 -16.50
N ILE A 241 9.92 38.96 -17.42
CA ILE A 241 9.76 37.95 -18.47
C ILE A 241 9.91 38.65 -19.82
N THR A 242 10.85 38.19 -20.65
CA THR A 242 11.08 38.74 -21.98
C THR A 242 10.55 37.79 -23.05
N ILE A 243 9.59 38.26 -23.84
CA ILE A 243 8.90 37.50 -24.90
C ILE A 243 9.39 38.01 -26.25
N HIS A 244 9.99 37.15 -27.07
CA HIS A 244 10.55 37.46 -28.39
C HIS A 244 9.89 36.63 -29.50
N GLY A 245 9.24 37.27 -30.47
CA GLY A 245 8.62 36.60 -31.62
C GLY A 245 7.81 37.52 -32.52
N ASP A 246 6.92 36.96 -33.34
CA ASP A 246 6.02 37.72 -34.22
C ASP A 246 5.02 38.57 -33.39
N LEU A 247 4.71 39.79 -33.84
CA LEU A 247 3.89 40.77 -33.09
C LEU A 247 2.54 40.18 -32.59
N GLU A 248 1.82 39.47 -33.45
CA GLU A 248 0.53 38.84 -33.11
C GLU A 248 0.71 37.69 -32.11
N SER A 249 1.74 36.86 -32.29
CA SER A 249 2.06 35.73 -31.41
C SER A 249 2.56 36.18 -30.03
N VAL A 250 3.37 37.23 -29.95
CA VAL A 250 3.86 37.84 -28.70
C VAL A 250 2.69 38.39 -27.88
N ARG A 251 1.73 39.06 -28.52
CA ARG A 251 0.51 39.56 -27.85
C ARG A 251 -0.33 38.42 -27.26
N ILE A 252 -0.50 37.32 -28.00
CA ILE A 252 -1.24 36.14 -27.52
C ILE A 252 -0.47 35.41 -26.40
N ALA A 253 0.86 35.38 -26.44
CA ALA A 253 1.69 34.83 -25.37
C ALA A 253 1.58 35.68 -24.08
N GLN A 254 1.66 37.01 -24.21
CA GLN A 254 1.45 37.97 -23.12
C GLN A 254 0.08 37.78 -22.47
N GLU A 255 -1.00 37.70 -23.26
CA GLU A 255 -2.36 37.53 -22.74
C GLU A 255 -2.53 36.19 -21.99
N LYS A 256 -1.96 35.09 -22.51
CA LYS A 256 -1.95 33.79 -21.84
C LYS A 256 -1.16 33.79 -20.52
N ILE A 257 0.02 34.41 -20.49
CA ILE A 257 0.84 34.49 -19.26
C ILE A 257 0.11 35.34 -18.21
N LEU A 258 -0.47 36.47 -18.61
CA LEU A 258 -1.27 37.31 -17.70
C LEU A 258 -2.55 36.61 -17.22
N ALA A 259 -3.16 35.73 -18.02
CA ALA A 259 -4.29 34.91 -17.57
C ALA A 259 -3.88 33.88 -16.51
N ILE A 260 -2.73 33.22 -16.68
CA ILE A 260 -2.17 32.29 -15.68
C ILE A 260 -1.81 33.02 -14.39
N VAL A 261 -1.12 34.16 -14.47
CA VAL A 261 -0.80 35.01 -13.30
C VAL A 261 -2.07 35.43 -12.58
N LYS A 262 -3.10 35.90 -13.30
CA LYS A 262 -4.39 36.27 -12.71
C LYS A 262 -5.08 35.09 -12.04
N GLU A 263 -5.01 33.88 -12.60
CA GLU A 263 -5.59 32.69 -12.00
C GLU A 263 -4.90 32.29 -10.70
N ASP A 264 -3.57 32.31 -10.67
CA ASP A 264 -2.74 32.00 -9.51
C ASP A 264 -2.91 33.06 -8.39
N THR A 265 -3.12 34.33 -8.75
CA THR A 265 -3.34 35.44 -7.81
C THR A 265 -4.81 35.78 -7.53
N LYS A 266 -5.77 34.87 -7.81
CA LYS A 266 -7.21 35.08 -7.51
C LYS A 266 -7.48 35.28 -6.02
N ASN A 267 -6.81 34.47 -5.19
CA ASN A 267 -7.00 34.42 -3.75
C ASN A 267 -5.86 35.17 -3.05
N ALA A 268 -6.19 36.12 -2.18
CA ALA A 268 -5.22 36.89 -1.42
C ALA A 268 -5.39 36.64 0.09
N THR A 269 -4.28 36.65 0.84
CA THR A 269 -4.28 36.57 2.30
C THR A 269 -3.54 37.76 2.88
N VAL A 270 -4.27 38.81 3.28
CA VAL A 270 -3.69 40.07 3.78
C VAL A 270 -3.71 40.10 5.29
N LYS A 271 -2.62 40.56 5.91
CA LYS A 271 -2.48 40.74 7.35
C LYS A 271 -2.49 42.24 7.67
N ILE A 272 -3.45 42.68 8.47
CA ILE A 272 -3.58 44.06 8.96
C ILE A 272 -3.14 44.07 10.42
N ASN A 273 -2.15 44.88 10.76
CA ASN A 273 -1.72 45.09 12.14
C ASN A 273 -2.61 46.15 12.80
N VAL A 274 -3.17 45.87 13.98
CA VAL A 274 -3.96 46.86 14.72
C VAL A 274 -2.97 47.78 15.47
N PRO A 275 -3.00 49.11 15.28
CA PRO A 275 -1.98 50.00 15.80
C PRO A 275 -1.95 50.06 17.34
N ASP A 276 -3.11 49.94 17.98
CA ASP A 276 -3.25 49.97 19.44
C ASP A 276 -3.78 48.63 19.99
N LYS A 277 -3.00 48.00 20.88
CA LYS A 277 -3.38 46.73 21.54
C LYS A 277 -4.62 46.86 22.45
N ASN A 278 -5.04 48.09 22.77
CA ASN A 278 -6.27 48.36 23.51
C ASN A 278 -7.54 48.33 22.63
N LEU A 279 -7.41 48.34 21.30
CA LEU A 279 -8.54 48.29 20.37
C LEU A 279 -9.00 46.86 20.04
N SER A 280 -8.12 45.85 20.14
CA SER A 280 -8.44 44.48 19.72
C SER A 280 -9.73 43.86 20.30
N PRO A 281 -10.14 44.10 21.57
CA PRO A 281 -11.36 43.51 22.12
C PRO A 281 -12.66 44.30 21.82
N PHE A 282 -12.58 45.34 20.97
CA PHE A 282 -13.71 46.18 20.52
C PHE A 282 -13.99 46.12 19.02
N ILE A 283 -13.20 45.35 18.26
CA ILE A 283 -13.34 45.20 16.80
C ILE A 283 -14.47 44.21 16.49
N ASP A 284 -15.55 44.69 15.88
CA ASP A 284 -16.59 43.84 15.28
C ASP A 284 -16.48 43.91 13.75
N LEU A 285 -16.30 42.76 13.11
CA LEU A 285 -16.18 42.62 11.66
C LEU A 285 -17.50 42.20 10.98
N GLY A 286 -18.62 42.20 11.69
CA GLY A 286 -19.96 41.85 11.18
C GLY A 286 -20.49 42.71 10.04
N PHE A 287 -19.76 43.77 9.64
CA PHE A 287 -20.04 44.58 8.45
C PHE A 287 -19.45 44.01 7.15
N LEU A 288 -18.56 43.01 7.21
CA LEU A 288 -17.97 42.36 6.03
C LEU A 288 -18.96 41.38 5.39
N GLU A 289 -18.90 41.28 4.05
CA GLU A 289 -19.69 40.28 3.33
C GLU A 289 -19.19 38.85 3.61
N LYS A 290 -20.12 37.89 3.63
CA LYS A 290 -19.88 36.47 3.97
C LYS A 290 -18.92 35.73 3.02
N THR A 291 -18.47 36.39 1.96
CA THR A 291 -17.54 35.89 0.95
C THR A 291 -16.06 35.97 1.40
N ILE A 292 -15.77 36.73 2.46
CA ILE A 292 -14.42 36.94 2.99
C ILE A 292 -14.31 36.24 4.35
N GLU A 293 -13.35 35.31 4.47
CA GLU A 293 -12.96 34.78 5.77
C GLU A 293 -12.11 35.81 6.50
N SER A 294 -12.49 36.19 7.72
CA SER A 294 -11.71 37.08 8.58
C SER A 294 -11.41 36.41 9.92
N LYS A 295 -10.16 36.53 10.36
CA LYS A 295 -9.69 35.99 11.64
C LYS A 295 -8.97 37.09 12.41
N VAL A 296 -9.50 37.44 13.57
CA VAL A 296 -8.85 38.34 14.53
C VAL A 296 -8.03 37.50 15.51
N ASP A 297 -6.76 37.84 15.70
CA ASP A 297 -5.95 37.34 16.81
C ASP A 297 -5.91 38.40 17.91
N GLU A 298 -6.71 38.20 18.96
CA GLU A 298 -6.83 39.13 20.10
C GLU A 298 -5.51 39.30 20.86
N LYS A 299 -4.63 38.28 20.85
CA LYS A 299 -3.39 38.23 21.62
C LYS A 299 -2.24 38.92 20.90
N GLU A 300 -2.15 38.73 19.59
CA GLU A 300 -1.16 39.39 18.74
C GLU A 300 -1.59 40.76 18.22
N GLY A 301 -2.88 41.09 18.20
CA GLY A 301 -3.40 42.35 17.69
C GLY A 301 -3.44 42.42 16.16
N LYS A 302 -3.75 41.31 15.49
CA LYS A 302 -3.68 41.18 14.03
C LYS A 302 -5.02 40.72 13.45
N ILE A 303 -5.43 41.31 12.32
CA ILE A 303 -6.57 40.86 11.52
C ILE A 303 -6.01 40.19 10.26
N GLN A 304 -6.31 38.92 10.05
CA GLN A 304 -6.05 38.23 8.80
C GLN A 304 -7.34 38.19 7.97
N LEU A 305 -7.26 38.62 6.72
CA LEU A 305 -8.33 38.49 5.72
C LEU A 305 -7.91 37.46 4.67
N SER A 306 -8.85 36.62 4.24
CA SER A 306 -8.66 35.65 3.16
C SER A 306 -9.90 35.57 2.27
N GLY A 307 -9.71 35.72 0.96
CA GLY A 307 -10.79 35.78 -0.02
C GLY A 307 -10.29 36.15 -1.41
N LEU A 308 -11.22 36.56 -2.30
CA LEU A 308 -10.88 37.10 -3.61
C LEU A 308 -10.12 38.43 -3.47
N ARG A 309 -9.07 38.63 -4.29
CA ARG A 309 -8.15 39.78 -4.21
C ARG A 309 -8.87 41.13 -4.12
N ASP A 310 -9.79 41.39 -5.04
CA ASP A 310 -10.45 42.70 -5.18
C ASP A 310 -11.34 42.99 -3.96
N ASP A 311 -12.09 41.99 -3.49
CA ASP A 311 -12.94 42.05 -2.30
C ASP A 311 -12.10 42.22 -1.01
N VAL A 312 -10.95 41.55 -0.92
CA VAL A 312 -10.01 41.66 0.21
C VAL A 312 -9.34 43.04 0.25
N GLN A 313 -9.01 43.67 -0.89
CA GLN A 313 -8.48 45.03 -0.94
C GLN A 313 -9.55 46.08 -0.60
N ALA A 314 -10.81 45.88 -1.02
CA ALA A 314 -11.92 46.69 -0.56
C ALA A 314 -12.13 46.58 0.96
N ALA A 315 -12.17 45.35 1.49
CA ALA A 315 -12.30 45.08 2.92
C ALA A 315 -11.14 45.65 3.75
N LYS A 316 -9.89 45.55 3.27
CA LYS A 316 -8.72 46.19 3.91
C LYS A 316 -8.94 47.70 4.06
N THR A 317 -9.43 48.35 3.02
CA THR A 317 -9.69 49.81 3.01
C THR A 317 -10.78 50.17 4.02
N SER A 318 -11.91 49.45 4.03
CA SER A 318 -13.00 49.65 4.98
C SER A 318 -12.58 49.38 6.43
N ILE A 319 -11.77 48.36 6.69
CA ILE A 319 -11.25 48.04 8.03
C ILE A 319 -10.28 49.11 8.51
N LEU A 320 -9.41 49.65 7.66
CA LEU A 320 -8.50 50.74 8.05
C LEU A 320 -9.27 52.02 8.42
N GLN A 321 -10.34 52.34 7.69
CA GLN A 321 -11.26 53.43 8.04
C GLN A 321 -11.95 53.17 9.38
N TYR A 322 -12.57 51.99 9.55
CA TYR A 322 -13.22 51.57 10.79
C TYR A 322 -12.27 51.57 12.02
N LEU A 323 -11.02 51.13 11.86
CA LEU A 323 -10.01 51.18 12.91
C LEU A 323 -9.64 52.62 13.28
N SER A 324 -9.55 53.53 12.30
CA SER A 324 -9.32 54.95 12.57
C SER A 324 -10.51 55.61 13.28
N ASP A 325 -11.75 55.26 12.92
CA ASP A 325 -12.95 55.74 13.58
C ASP A 325 -13.03 55.24 15.04
N LEU A 326 -12.80 53.94 15.27
CA LEU A 326 -12.72 53.35 16.62
C LEU A 326 -11.65 54.03 17.50
N ALA A 327 -10.48 54.32 16.94
CA ALA A 327 -9.39 54.99 17.65
C ALA A 327 -9.77 56.41 18.11
N THR A 328 -10.68 57.11 17.42
CA THR A 328 -11.20 58.41 17.90
C THR A 328 -12.26 58.29 18.99
N GLN A 329 -12.97 57.16 19.05
CA GLN A 329 -14.11 56.95 19.95
C GLN A 329 -13.70 56.38 21.31
N ILE A 330 -12.70 55.50 21.33
CA ILE A 330 -12.26 54.77 22.53
C ILE A 330 -11.27 55.60 23.35
N ARG A 331 -11.48 55.68 24.66
CA ARG A 331 -10.61 56.37 25.63
C ARG A 331 -10.36 55.53 26.87
N THR A 332 -9.28 55.85 27.58
CA THR A 332 -8.90 55.25 28.86
C THR A 332 -9.07 56.26 29.99
N LEU A 333 -9.92 55.98 30.98
CA LEU A 333 -10.02 56.75 32.22
C LEU A 333 -9.55 55.91 33.40
N LYS A 334 -8.59 56.42 34.16
CA LYS A 334 -8.19 55.84 35.45
C LYS A 334 -9.06 56.40 36.58
N VAL A 335 -9.47 55.54 37.50
CA VAL A 335 -10.34 55.89 38.64
C VAL A 335 -9.83 55.22 39.90
N THR A 336 -9.63 55.98 40.97
CA THR A 336 -9.28 55.43 42.28
C THR A 336 -10.49 54.72 42.91
N ILE A 337 -10.31 53.44 43.22
CA ILE A 337 -11.29 52.55 43.87
C ILE A 337 -10.52 51.71 44.91
N PRO A 338 -10.86 51.77 46.21
CA PRO A 338 -10.16 51.00 47.23
C PRO A 338 -10.24 49.50 47.01
N THR A 339 -9.13 48.80 47.29
CA THR A 339 -8.93 47.35 47.06
C THR A 339 -10.05 46.45 47.61
N LYS A 340 -10.73 46.89 48.68
CA LYS A 340 -11.90 46.22 49.28
C LYS A 340 -13.14 46.14 48.37
N PHE A 341 -13.22 46.96 47.32
CA PHE A 341 -14.34 46.99 46.38
C PHE A 341 -13.94 46.63 44.94
N GLN A 342 -12.63 46.60 44.61
CA GLN A 342 -12.15 46.26 43.26
C GLN A 342 -12.66 44.89 42.78
N PHE A 343 -12.76 43.88 43.67
CA PHE A 343 -13.23 42.53 43.34
C PHE A 343 -14.75 42.41 43.12
N LEU A 344 -15.53 43.48 43.38
CA LEU A 344 -16.99 43.53 43.17
C LEU A 344 -17.38 44.17 41.83
N ILE A 345 -16.41 44.46 40.97
CA ILE A 345 -16.62 45.12 39.68
C ILE A 345 -16.74 44.03 38.61
N ASP A 346 -17.98 43.64 38.28
CA ASP A 346 -18.28 42.67 37.23
C ASP A 346 -17.87 43.20 35.83
N ASP A 347 -16.66 42.85 35.40
CA ASP A 347 -16.09 43.24 34.10
C ASP A 347 -16.98 42.80 32.92
N ALA A 348 -17.54 41.59 33.00
CA ALA A 348 -18.46 41.04 32.01
C ALA A 348 -19.76 41.86 31.88
N LEU A 349 -20.37 42.30 32.99
CA LEU A 349 -21.59 43.11 32.95
C LEU A 349 -21.33 44.52 32.45
N ILE A 350 -20.17 45.10 32.78
CA ILE A 350 -19.77 46.43 32.29
C ILE A 350 -19.44 46.37 30.79
N LYS A 351 -18.80 45.29 30.32
CA LYS A 351 -18.59 45.04 28.88
C LYS A 351 -19.92 44.84 28.15
N GLN A 352 -20.86 44.07 28.69
CA GLN A 352 -22.17 43.83 28.06
C GLN A 352 -23.03 45.11 27.98
N ASN A 353 -23.16 45.87 29.06
CA ASN A 353 -24.09 47.01 29.12
C ASN A 353 -23.51 48.28 28.45
N PHE A 354 -22.22 48.55 28.64
CA PHE A 354 -21.61 49.83 28.24
C PHE A 354 -20.59 49.70 27.11
N ASN A 355 -20.18 48.47 26.75
CA ASN A 355 -19.00 48.19 25.92
C ASN A 355 -17.73 48.88 26.48
N VAL A 356 -17.55 48.78 27.79
CA VAL A 356 -16.38 49.28 28.53
C VAL A 356 -15.67 48.09 29.15
N ILE A 357 -14.35 48.03 29.03
CA ILE A 357 -13.50 46.99 29.62
C ILE A 357 -12.79 47.58 30.85
N VAL A 358 -12.84 46.84 31.95
CA VAL A 358 -12.19 47.22 33.21
C VAL A 358 -10.86 46.48 33.31
N LYS A 359 -9.75 47.21 33.26
CA LYS A 359 -8.41 46.67 33.54
C LYS A 359 -8.05 46.94 34.99
N MET A 360 -7.95 45.87 35.77
CA MET A 360 -7.49 45.92 37.15
C MET A 360 -5.99 46.31 37.22
N PRO A 361 -5.55 47.01 38.28
CA PRO A 361 -4.14 47.26 38.54
C PRO A 361 -3.38 45.98 38.88
N THR A 362 -2.05 46.03 38.75
CA THR A 362 -1.14 44.96 39.19
C THR A 362 -0.37 45.47 40.40
N MET A 363 -0.42 44.74 41.53
CA MET A 363 0.22 45.06 42.81
C MET A 363 -0.24 46.36 43.49
N GLY A 364 -1.21 46.26 44.40
CA GLY A 364 -1.43 47.22 45.51
C GLY A 364 -2.00 48.60 45.17
N GLU A 365 -2.00 49.03 43.92
CA GLU A 365 -2.53 50.34 43.51
C GLU A 365 -4.06 50.43 43.62
N GLU A 366 -4.58 51.61 43.96
CA GLU A 366 -6.03 51.88 43.97
C GLU A 366 -6.58 52.29 42.59
N GLU A 367 -5.75 52.48 41.57
CA GLU A 367 -6.17 52.95 40.25
C GLU A 367 -6.70 51.82 39.33
N VAL A 368 -8.01 51.80 39.11
CA VAL A 368 -8.66 50.92 38.11
C VAL A 368 -8.81 51.66 36.79
N ALA A 369 -8.42 51.04 35.67
CA ALA A 369 -8.48 51.66 34.34
C ALA A 369 -9.70 51.17 33.55
N PHE A 370 -10.63 52.08 33.28
CA PHE A 370 -11.80 51.85 32.42
C PHE A 370 -11.45 52.24 30.98
N ILE A 371 -11.66 51.34 30.03
CA ILE A 371 -11.33 51.51 28.61
C ILE A 371 -12.61 51.35 27.79
N GLY A 372 -12.99 52.32 26.96
CA GLY A 372 -14.19 52.19 26.12
C GLY A 372 -14.65 53.49 25.48
N PRO A 373 -15.85 53.51 24.87
CA PRO A 373 -16.34 54.67 24.12
C PRO A 373 -16.61 55.85 25.06
N ALA A 374 -16.05 57.02 24.71
CA ALA A 374 -16.00 58.19 25.58
C ALA A 374 -17.37 58.59 26.18
N SER A 375 -18.47 58.48 25.41
CA SER A 375 -19.81 58.86 25.84
C SER A 375 -20.44 57.97 26.92
N LYS A 376 -19.94 56.74 27.12
CA LYS A 376 -20.47 55.78 28.11
C LYS A 376 -19.52 55.52 29.27
N LEU A 377 -18.32 56.10 29.23
CA LEU A 377 -17.24 55.77 30.16
C LEU A 377 -17.55 56.27 31.58
N ASP A 378 -18.12 57.47 31.71
CA ASP A 378 -18.59 58.01 32.99
C ASP A 378 -19.81 57.24 33.53
N GLU A 379 -20.72 56.79 32.66
CA GLU A 379 -21.89 55.95 33.04
C GLU A 379 -21.46 54.58 33.57
N ALA A 380 -20.45 53.96 32.95
CA ALA A 380 -19.86 52.71 33.44
C ALA A 380 -19.20 52.91 34.82
N VAL A 381 -18.54 54.05 35.06
CA VAL A 381 -17.91 54.38 36.34
C VAL A 381 -18.94 54.67 37.44
N THR A 382 -20.06 55.36 37.14
CA THR A 382 -21.15 55.53 38.11
C THR A 382 -21.84 54.20 38.42
N PHE A 383 -22.14 53.38 37.40
CA PHE A 383 -22.72 52.04 37.58
C PHE A 383 -21.83 51.12 38.44
N ALA A 384 -20.52 51.09 38.20
CA ALA A 384 -19.56 50.32 39.01
C ALA A 384 -19.55 50.81 40.49
N ARG A 385 -19.57 52.13 40.70
CA ARG A 385 -19.64 52.75 42.04
C ARG A 385 -20.97 52.51 42.75
N GLU A 386 -22.08 52.40 42.02
CA GLU A 386 -23.39 52.08 42.58
C GLU A 386 -23.55 50.61 42.91
N ASN A 387 -23.07 49.70 42.05
CA ASN A 387 -23.06 48.27 42.35
C ASN A 387 -22.17 47.96 43.57
N SER A 388 -20.99 48.58 43.66
CA SER A 388 -20.10 48.47 44.83
C SER A 388 -20.79 48.83 46.16
N LYS A 389 -21.79 49.73 46.15
CA LYS A 389 -22.57 50.12 47.35
C LYS A 389 -23.69 49.14 47.72
N LYS A 390 -24.11 48.25 46.81
CA LYS A 390 -25.19 47.27 47.06
C LYS A 390 -24.70 46.06 47.87
N TYR A 391 -23.38 45.86 47.93
CA TYR A 391 -22.73 44.76 48.62
C TYR A 391 -22.12 45.18 49.95
N LYS A 392 -22.29 44.34 50.97
CA LYS A 392 -21.58 44.41 52.24
C LYS A 392 -20.40 43.44 52.19
N VAL A 393 -19.18 43.96 52.31
CA VAL A 393 -17.95 43.16 52.38
C VAL A 393 -17.54 42.95 53.84
N GLU A 394 -17.22 41.70 54.19
CA GLU A 394 -16.52 41.32 55.41
C GLU A 394 -15.20 40.61 55.06
N SER A 395 -14.25 40.58 55.99
CA SER A 395 -12.96 39.89 55.81
C SER A 395 -12.72 38.92 56.96
N LEU A 396 -12.59 37.64 56.63
CA LEU A 396 -12.31 36.56 57.57
C LEU A 396 -10.82 36.23 57.53
N GLU A 397 -10.16 36.29 58.68
CA GLU A 397 -8.75 35.95 58.83
C GLU A 397 -8.61 34.50 59.28
N ILE A 398 -8.12 33.62 58.40
CA ILE A 398 -8.14 32.16 58.64
C ILE A 398 -7.02 31.68 59.58
N SER A 399 -5.94 32.45 59.74
CA SER A 399 -4.85 32.18 60.69
C SER A 399 -5.36 31.98 62.13
N LYS A 400 -6.46 32.66 62.50
CA LYS A 400 -7.05 32.65 63.85
C LYS A 400 -7.67 31.31 64.25
N ALA A 401 -7.96 30.42 63.30
CA ALA A 401 -8.36 29.04 63.61
C ALA A 401 -7.18 28.24 64.15
N HIS A 402 -6.04 28.30 63.46
CA HIS A 402 -4.84 27.50 63.74
C HIS A 402 -3.78 28.29 64.52
N GLY A 403 -4.18 28.85 65.67
CA GLY A 403 -3.24 29.46 66.63
C GLY A 403 -2.48 30.72 66.14
N LYS A 404 -2.85 31.30 65.00
CA LYS A 404 -2.12 32.31 64.22
C LYS A 404 -0.90 31.81 63.43
N ASP A 405 -0.82 30.53 63.08
CA ASP A 405 0.17 30.07 62.10
C ASP A 405 -0.11 30.71 60.73
N LEU A 406 0.83 31.55 60.27
CA LEU A 406 0.75 32.25 59.00
C LEU A 406 1.21 31.40 57.81
N GLN A 407 2.08 30.40 58.02
CA GLN A 407 2.56 29.53 56.95
C GLN A 407 1.49 28.49 56.62
N HIS A 408 0.93 27.82 57.64
CA HIS A 408 -0.20 26.89 57.48
C HIS A 408 -1.41 27.58 56.82
N ALA A 409 -1.72 28.83 57.22
CA ALA A 409 -2.77 29.62 56.60
C ALA A 409 -2.51 29.97 55.12
N LYS A 410 -1.26 30.27 54.73
CA LYS A 410 -0.90 30.50 53.32
C LYS A 410 -1.02 29.20 52.50
N ASN A 411 -0.55 28.08 53.05
CA ASN A 411 -0.63 26.77 52.41
C ASN A 411 -2.08 26.32 52.17
N ILE A 412 -2.95 26.45 53.18
CA ILE A 412 -4.40 26.17 53.05
C ILE A 412 -5.06 27.06 52.00
N ALA A 413 -4.73 28.35 51.94
CA ALA A 413 -5.31 29.25 50.94
C ALA A 413 -4.94 28.86 49.49
N LEU A 414 -3.71 28.40 49.26
CA LEU A 414 -3.26 27.88 47.96
C LEU A 414 -3.90 26.51 47.64
N TYR A 415 -4.10 25.65 48.64
CA TYR A 415 -4.81 24.38 48.49
C TYR A 415 -6.28 24.58 48.09
N PHE A 416 -7.00 25.49 48.77
CA PHE A 416 -8.36 25.89 48.41
C PHE A 416 -8.45 26.49 47.01
N ALA A 417 -7.43 27.24 46.57
CA ALA A 417 -7.38 27.80 45.22
C ALA A 417 -7.12 26.75 44.13
N LYS A 418 -6.39 25.65 44.41
CA LYS A 418 -6.16 24.57 43.44
C LYS A 418 -7.36 23.63 43.28
N TYR A 419 -8.01 23.25 44.39
CA TYR A 419 -9.04 22.20 44.41
C TYR A 419 -10.50 22.71 44.49
N ASP A 420 -10.72 24.03 44.45
CA ASP A 420 -12.04 24.71 44.57
C ASP A 420 -12.95 24.15 45.69
N LEU A 421 -12.36 23.89 46.86
CA LEU A 421 -13.06 23.37 48.04
C LEU A 421 -14.11 24.34 48.62
N LEU A 422 -14.17 25.57 48.11
CA LEU A 422 -15.22 26.55 48.41
C LEU A 422 -16.41 26.48 47.44
N GLY A 423 -16.29 25.74 46.33
CA GLY A 423 -17.34 25.49 45.35
C GLY A 423 -18.67 24.99 45.95
N PRO A 424 -18.69 24.01 46.87
CA PRO A 424 -19.92 23.56 47.53
C PRO A 424 -20.64 24.68 48.30
N ILE A 425 -19.90 25.48 49.08
CA ILE A 425 -20.44 26.61 49.86
C ILE A 425 -20.97 27.69 48.91
N LYS A 426 -20.23 28.01 47.85
CA LYS A 426 -20.61 28.95 46.78
C LYS A 426 -21.87 28.52 46.04
N ASN A 427 -22.07 27.22 45.83
CA ASN A 427 -23.26 26.66 45.20
C ASN A 427 -24.48 26.66 46.15
N ALA A 428 -24.28 26.38 47.45
CA ALA A 428 -25.33 26.45 48.47
C ALA A 428 -25.80 27.90 48.71
N HIS A 429 -24.87 28.86 48.70
CA HIS A 429 -25.11 30.27 48.98
C HIS A 429 -24.79 31.16 47.76
N ALA A 430 -25.49 30.94 46.64
CA ALA A 430 -25.28 31.65 45.37
C ALA A 430 -25.41 33.20 45.42
N ASN A 431 -25.95 33.78 46.50
CA ASN A 431 -25.98 35.24 46.75
C ASN A 431 -24.71 35.77 47.43
N VAL A 432 -23.77 34.90 47.84
CA VAL A 432 -22.57 35.23 48.60
C VAL A 432 -21.33 34.96 47.75
N LEU A 433 -20.57 36.02 47.45
CA LEU A 433 -19.29 35.92 46.75
C LEU A 433 -18.17 35.75 47.77
N ILE A 434 -17.42 34.66 47.64
CA ILE A 434 -16.23 34.36 48.43
C ILE A 434 -15.01 34.51 47.53
N ALA A 435 -14.04 35.32 47.92
CA ALA A 435 -12.80 35.54 47.20
C ALA A 435 -11.58 35.25 48.10
N LEU A 436 -10.74 34.31 47.65
CA LEU A 436 -9.42 34.06 48.20
C LEU A 436 -8.45 35.17 47.72
N PRO A 437 -7.42 35.53 48.52
CA PRO A 437 -6.32 36.36 48.02
C PRO A 437 -5.53 35.60 46.93
N SER A 438 -4.98 36.34 45.96
CA SER A 438 -4.14 35.73 44.92
C SER A 438 -2.82 35.19 45.49
N PRO A 439 -2.15 34.24 44.81
CA PRO A 439 -0.82 33.76 45.23
C PRO A 439 0.19 34.89 45.40
N GLN A 440 0.17 35.91 44.53
CA GLN A 440 1.09 37.05 44.61
C GLN A 440 0.77 37.98 45.80
N GLU A 441 -0.49 38.10 46.22
CA GLU A 441 -0.85 38.73 47.51
C GLU A 441 -0.39 37.90 48.72
N LEU A 442 -0.48 36.56 48.63
CA LEU A 442 -0.12 35.66 49.74
C LEU A 442 1.37 35.68 50.08
N GLN A 443 2.25 35.92 49.11
CA GLN A 443 3.70 35.96 49.35
C GLN A 443 4.07 37.06 50.37
N SER A 444 3.56 38.28 50.20
CA SER A 444 3.92 39.47 50.99
C SER A 444 2.97 39.80 52.15
N ALA A 445 1.80 39.16 52.24
CA ALA A 445 0.82 39.48 53.28
C ALA A 445 1.20 38.98 54.69
N ASP A 446 1.03 39.86 55.69
CA ASP A 446 1.12 39.55 57.13
C ASP A 446 -0.09 38.78 57.69
N ALA A 447 -1.22 38.77 56.97
CA ALA A 447 -2.44 38.10 57.39
C ALA A 447 -3.23 37.57 56.18
N VAL A 448 -3.68 36.31 56.26
CA VAL A 448 -4.46 35.69 55.17
C VAL A 448 -5.95 36.01 55.35
N LEU A 449 -6.44 36.93 54.51
CA LEU A 449 -7.79 37.49 54.57
C LEU A 449 -8.67 36.98 53.42
N VAL A 450 -9.58 36.06 53.72
CA VAL A 450 -10.65 35.65 52.82
C VAL A 450 -11.72 36.74 52.81
N ARG A 451 -12.05 37.26 51.62
CA ARG A 451 -13.05 38.33 51.44
C ARG A 451 -14.40 37.66 51.17
N ILE A 452 -15.41 37.99 51.97
CA ILE A 452 -16.78 37.45 51.85
C ILE A 452 -17.71 38.63 51.62
N SER A 453 -18.58 38.57 50.62
CA SER A 453 -19.51 39.66 50.30
C SER A 453 -20.89 39.16 49.90
N SER A 454 -21.92 39.92 50.29
CA SER A 454 -23.31 39.63 49.97
C SER A 454 -24.09 40.93 49.80
N LYS A 455 -25.25 40.87 49.16
CA LYS A 455 -26.16 42.01 49.02
C LYS A 455 -26.65 42.43 50.41
N ILE A 456 -26.94 43.72 50.61
CA ILE A 456 -27.43 44.25 51.90
C ILE A 456 -28.69 43.51 52.41
N GLU A 457 -29.55 43.06 51.48
CA GLU A 457 -30.77 42.27 51.74
C GLU A 457 -30.48 40.88 52.34
N HIS A 458 -29.33 40.28 52.02
CA HIS A 458 -28.95 38.91 52.41
C HIS A 458 -27.82 38.90 53.47
N ALA A 459 -27.70 39.98 54.25
CA ALA A 459 -26.61 40.17 55.21
C ALA A 459 -26.58 39.18 56.40
N GLU A 460 -27.58 38.31 56.54
CA GLU A 460 -27.60 37.24 57.54
C GLU A 460 -26.87 35.97 57.06
N GLU A 461 -26.92 35.66 55.76
CA GLU A 461 -26.24 34.51 55.14
C GLU A 461 -24.71 34.59 55.32
N LEU A 462 -24.15 35.81 55.34
CA LEU A 462 -22.74 36.08 55.67
C LEU A 462 -22.30 35.42 56.99
N LYS A 463 -23.18 35.32 58.00
CA LYS A 463 -22.86 34.69 59.30
C LYS A 463 -22.82 33.16 59.20
N VAL A 464 -23.64 32.59 58.31
CA VAL A 464 -23.70 31.14 58.05
C VAL A 464 -22.46 30.71 57.26
N VAL A 465 -22.23 31.34 56.10
CA VAL A 465 -21.04 31.12 55.25
C VAL A 465 -19.74 31.32 56.03
N ARG A 466 -19.66 32.34 56.90
CA ARG A 466 -18.50 32.52 57.79
C ARG A 466 -18.28 31.32 58.73
N LYS A 467 -19.35 30.76 59.30
CA LYS A 467 -19.26 29.59 60.18
C LYS A 467 -18.84 28.35 59.40
N GLU A 468 -19.34 28.16 58.19
CA GLU A 468 -18.98 27.05 57.31
C GLU A 468 -17.51 27.13 56.87
N ILE A 469 -17.01 28.30 56.45
CA ILE A 469 -15.59 28.49 56.14
C ILE A 469 -14.71 28.25 57.38
N ILE A 470 -15.16 28.65 58.58
CA ILE A 470 -14.44 28.36 59.83
C ILE A 470 -14.43 26.84 60.12
N ASN A 471 -15.54 26.12 59.91
CA ASN A 471 -15.59 24.67 60.06
C ASN A 471 -14.62 23.98 59.08
N LEU A 472 -14.68 24.32 57.79
CA LEU A 472 -13.84 23.74 56.74
C LEU A 472 -12.35 24.01 56.99
N VAL A 473 -12.00 25.18 57.53
CA VAL A 473 -10.62 25.46 57.99
C VAL A 473 -10.25 24.64 59.22
N ASN A 474 -11.16 24.44 60.19
CA ASN A 474 -10.92 23.60 61.37
C ASN A 474 -10.82 22.09 61.03
N GLU A 475 -11.44 21.65 59.93
CA GLU A 475 -11.34 20.29 59.41
C GLU A 475 -9.93 19.95 58.91
N LEU A 476 -9.11 20.95 58.55
CA LEU A 476 -7.72 20.83 58.10
C LEU A 476 -6.69 21.30 59.17
N PRO A 477 -6.37 20.49 60.21
CA PRO A 477 -5.35 20.78 61.20
C PRO A 477 -3.94 20.71 60.61
N THR A 478 -2.97 21.18 61.38
CA THR A 478 -1.54 21.07 61.05
C THR A 478 -1.04 19.62 60.94
N SER A 479 -1.73 18.63 61.53
CA SER A 479 -1.41 17.20 61.39
C SER A 479 -1.79 16.61 60.03
N GLN A 480 -2.62 17.29 59.24
CA GLN A 480 -3.10 16.82 57.93
C GLN A 480 -2.31 17.41 56.74
N VAL A 481 -1.35 18.31 57.01
CA VAL A 481 -0.57 19.02 55.99
C VAL A 481 0.92 18.76 56.20
N LEU A 482 1.57 18.14 55.22
CA LEU A 482 3.03 18.00 55.15
C LEU A 482 3.61 19.01 54.16
N VAL A 483 4.71 19.66 54.53
CA VAL A 483 5.52 20.47 53.61
C VAL A 483 6.84 19.75 53.40
N LEU A 484 7.20 19.55 52.14
CA LEU A 484 8.49 18.99 51.71
C LEU A 484 9.32 20.09 51.04
N ASP A 485 10.61 20.13 51.36
CA ASP A 485 11.62 21.04 50.81
C ASP A 485 12.90 20.30 50.35
N ASP A 486 12.79 18.98 50.15
CA ASP A 486 13.90 18.05 49.97
C ASP A 486 14.15 17.63 48.51
N VAL A 487 13.21 17.87 47.58
CA VAL A 487 13.34 17.54 46.14
C VAL A 487 13.35 18.82 45.31
N ASP A 488 14.40 19.02 44.52
CA ASP A 488 14.55 20.21 43.65
C ASP A 488 13.48 20.25 42.54
N TYR A 489 12.71 21.33 42.51
CA TYR A 489 11.59 21.54 41.59
C TYR A 489 12.06 21.92 40.18
N GLU A 490 13.14 22.70 40.04
CA GLU A 490 13.69 23.03 38.71
C GLU A 490 14.07 21.77 37.93
N LEU A 491 14.73 20.82 38.61
CA LEU A 491 15.18 19.56 38.04
C LEU A 491 14.04 18.55 37.82
N PHE A 492 13.10 18.45 38.76
CA PHE A 492 12.14 17.34 38.79
C PHE A 492 10.66 17.71 38.70
N SER A 493 10.27 18.99 38.55
CA SER A 493 8.87 19.47 38.44
C SER A 493 7.90 18.51 37.74
N LYS A 494 8.24 18.04 36.54
CA LYS A 494 7.43 17.10 35.74
C LYS A 494 7.33 15.71 36.36
N ASP A 495 8.43 15.16 36.86
CA ASP A 495 8.47 13.85 37.52
C ASP A 495 7.69 13.90 38.85
N ILE A 496 7.92 14.92 39.69
CA ILE A 496 7.19 15.16 40.93
C ILE A 496 5.68 15.21 40.65
N LYS A 497 5.27 15.96 39.61
CA LYS A 497 3.86 16.11 39.22
C LYS A 497 3.26 14.80 38.71
N HIS A 498 4.06 13.95 38.06
CA HIS A 498 3.65 12.62 37.62
C HIS A 498 3.46 11.66 38.80
N PHE A 499 4.38 11.62 39.77
CA PHE A 499 4.26 10.75 40.95
C PHE A 499 3.09 11.16 41.85
N LEU A 500 2.97 12.45 42.19
CA LEU A 500 1.91 12.92 43.11
C LEU A 500 0.50 12.82 42.50
N LEU A 501 0.36 12.90 41.17
CA LEU A 501 -0.93 12.71 40.50
C LEU A 501 -1.38 11.24 40.47
N GLN A 502 -0.50 10.27 40.71
CA GLN A 502 -0.90 8.86 40.89
C GLN A 502 -1.49 8.61 42.30
N GLU A 503 -1.07 9.40 43.30
CA GLU A 503 -1.49 9.29 44.70
C GLU A 503 -2.56 10.34 45.09
N GLU A 504 -3.12 11.07 44.12
CA GLU A 504 -4.08 12.16 44.33
C GLU A 504 -5.41 11.72 44.99
N GLN A 505 -5.70 10.41 44.99
CA GLN A 505 -6.82 9.78 45.70
C GLN A 505 -6.58 9.61 47.21
N LYS A 506 -5.32 9.72 47.68
CA LYS A 506 -4.95 9.65 49.11
C LYS A 506 -4.56 11.01 49.66
N ALA A 507 -3.90 11.85 48.85
CA ALA A 507 -3.52 13.20 49.24
C ALA A 507 -3.52 14.17 48.05
N GLY A 508 -4.20 15.31 48.22
CA GLY A 508 -4.07 16.42 47.29
C GLY A 508 -2.73 17.14 47.48
N PHE A 509 -2.17 17.73 46.42
CA PHE A 509 -0.84 18.35 46.47
C PHE A 509 -0.79 19.73 45.79
N VAL A 510 0.12 20.59 46.22
CA VAL A 510 0.41 21.89 45.60
C VAL A 510 1.92 22.06 45.46
N GLN A 511 2.40 22.36 44.26
CA GLN A 511 3.81 22.69 44.01
C GLN A 511 3.94 24.21 44.07
N LEU A 512 4.77 24.75 44.97
CA LEU A 512 4.92 26.20 45.12
C LEU A 512 5.68 26.83 43.95
N GLY A 513 6.56 26.07 43.31
CA GLY A 513 7.22 26.42 42.04
C GLY A 513 6.30 26.58 40.81
N ASP A 514 5.03 26.16 40.86
CA ASP A 514 4.01 26.52 39.83
C ASP A 514 3.57 28.00 39.98
N PHE A 515 3.81 28.63 41.15
CA PHE A 515 3.31 29.97 41.51
C PHE A 515 4.41 31.01 41.80
N TYR A 516 5.53 30.59 42.37
CA TYR A 516 6.70 31.43 42.68
C TYR A 516 7.94 30.85 41.99
N ALA A 517 8.72 31.71 41.32
CA ALA A 517 10.06 31.30 40.91
C ALA A 517 10.92 31.01 42.17
N ASP A 518 11.78 30.00 42.07
CA ASP A 518 12.75 29.60 43.10
C ASP A 518 12.19 29.05 44.43
N ASP A 519 10.89 28.70 44.52
CA ASP A 519 10.34 27.98 45.69
C ASP A 519 10.16 26.47 45.39
N ASP A 520 11.14 25.67 45.80
CA ASP A 520 11.18 24.21 45.60
C ASP A 520 10.08 23.44 46.38
N ARG A 521 9.35 24.11 47.28
CA ARG A 521 8.48 23.44 48.24
C ARG A 521 7.24 22.78 47.63
N ILE A 522 6.90 21.62 48.19
CA ILE A 522 5.69 20.85 47.87
C ILE A 522 4.82 20.78 49.13
N ILE A 523 3.56 21.18 49.02
CA ILE A 523 2.53 20.97 50.04
C ILE A 523 1.77 19.69 49.70
N ILE A 524 1.62 18.79 50.66
CA ILE A 524 0.82 17.56 50.55
C ILE A 524 -0.25 17.60 51.66
N VAL A 525 -1.51 17.34 51.30
CA VAL A 525 -2.66 17.38 52.20
C VAL A 525 -3.41 16.07 52.10
N ALA A 526 -3.43 15.27 53.17
CA ALA A 526 -4.14 14.00 53.18
C ALA A 526 -5.65 14.21 53.00
N GLN A 527 -6.29 13.36 52.20
CA GLN A 527 -7.75 13.36 52.03
C GLN A 527 -8.39 12.41 53.05
N LEU A 528 -9.61 12.75 53.47
CA LEU A 528 -10.43 11.92 54.35
C LEU A 528 -11.34 11.05 53.49
N SER A 529 -11.42 9.76 53.79
CA SER A 529 -12.40 8.84 53.19
C SER A 529 -13.81 9.10 53.76
N ASP A 530 -14.86 8.88 52.96
CA ASP A 530 -16.28 9.06 53.31
C ASP A 530 -16.83 8.11 54.42
N GLU A 531 -15.96 7.46 55.19
CA GLU A 531 -16.33 6.66 56.38
C GLU A 531 -16.69 7.59 57.56
N ASP A 532 -17.70 7.24 58.35
CA ASP A 532 -18.26 8.08 59.46
C ASP A 532 -17.26 8.44 60.60
N PHE A 533 -16.00 8.00 60.52
CA PHE A 533 -14.98 8.20 61.55
C PHE A 533 -13.73 8.89 60.98
N ARG A 534 -13.38 10.04 61.56
CA ARG A 534 -12.10 10.72 61.30
C ARG A 534 -10.93 9.80 61.71
N PRO A 535 -9.95 9.53 60.81
CA PRO A 535 -8.72 8.83 61.18
C PRO A 535 -7.95 9.59 62.27
N SER A 536 -7.17 8.86 63.05
CA SER A 536 -6.35 9.45 64.10
C SER A 536 -5.12 10.18 63.54
N ASP A 537 -4.60 11.17 64.27
CA ASP A 537 -3.39 11.92 63.87
C ASP A 537 -2.20 11.05 63.42
N PRO A 538 -1.83 9.91 64.07
CA PRO A 538 -0.76 9.05 63.57
C PRO A 538 -1.10 8.33 62.25
N GLU A 539 -2.37 8.03 61.98
CA GLU A 539 -2.79 7.43 60.70
C GLU A 539 -2.72 8.45 59.56
N LEU A 540 -3.09 9.71 59.83
CA LEU A 540 -2.90 10.83 58.89
C LEU A 540 -1.41 11.10 58.62
N GLN A 541 -0.56 11.02 59.64
CA GLN A 541 0.89 11.11 59.46
C GLN A 541 1.45 9.90 58.68
N GLN A 542 0.89 8.69 58.86
CA GLN A 542 1.31 7.53 58.08
C GLN A 542 0.98 7.71 56.59
N THR A 543 -0.24 8.13 56.22
CA THR A 543 -0.59 8.33 54.80
C THR A 543 0.23 9.45 54.16
N LEU A 544 0.51 10.55 54.88
CA LEU A 544 1.43 11.60 54.41
C LEU A 544 2.86 11.07 54.19
N ASN A 545 3.35 10.17 55.06
CA ASN A 545 4.65 9.53 54.90
C ASN A 545 4.69 8.50 53.76
N GLU A 546 3.59 7.78 53.51
CA GLU A 546 3.48 6.87 52.36
C GLU A 546 3.52 7.64 51.03
N VAL A 547 2.82 8.78 50.93
CA VAL A 547 2.87 9.65 49.75
C VAL A 547 4.23 10.35 49.63
N SER A 548 4.89 10.71 50.74
CA SER A 548 6.25 11.27 50.67
C SER A 548 7.29 10.22 50.24
N ALA A 549 7.12 8.94 50.60
CA ALA A 549 7.98 7.84 50.15
C ALA A 549 7.87 7.57 48.63
N ALA A 550 6.76 7.93 47.98
CA ALA A 550 6.64 7.87 46.52
C ALA A 550 7.66 8.76 45.79
N LEU A 551 8.27 9.74 46.48
CA LEU A 551 9.34 10.61 45.95
C LEU A 551 10.76 10.08 46.20
N ASP A 552 10.94 8.94 46.90
CA ASP A 552 12.26 8.29 47.09
C ASP A 552 13.04 8.03 45.78
N PRO A 553 12.41 7.66 44.64
CA PRO A 553 13.14 7.53 43.37
C PRO A 553 13.79 8.84 42.92
N LEU A 554 13.21 10.00 43.28
CA LEU A 554 13.77 11.32 42.98
C LEU A 554 14.85 11.71 43.99
N ARG A 555 14.67 11.41 45.28
CA ARG A 555 15.73 11.53 46.29
C ARG A 555 17.00 10.79 45.86
N ARG A 556 16.88 9.55 45.39
CA ARG A 556 18.00 8.75 44.88
C ARG A 556 18.61 9.28 43.58
N LYS A 557 17.83 9.90 42.68
CA LYS A 557 18.39 10.64 41.53
C LYS A 557 19.21 11.85 42.03
N GLN A 558 18.68 12.58 43.00
CA GLN A 558 19.27 13.78 43.58
C GLN A 558 20.56 13.48 44.36
N GLU A 559 20.64 12.38 45.10
CA GLU A 559 21.85 11.90 45.80
C GLU A 559 23.01 11.57 44.84
N ASN A 560 22.72 11.19 43.59
CA ASN A 560 23.74 10.93 42.57
C ASN A 560 24.27 12.20 41.88
N LEU A 561 23.69 13.37 42.16
CA LEU A 561 24.17 14.66 41.64
C LEU A 561 25.24 15.24 42.57
N SER A 562 26.43 15.45 42.02
CA SER A 562 27.48 16.22 42.69
C SER A 562 27.15 17.72 42.70
N GLN A 563 27.64 18.42 43.73
CA GLN A 563 27.55 19.88 43.85
C GLN A 563 28.88 20.43 44.35
N GLU A 564 29.44 21.39 43.64
CA GLU A 564 30.65 22.12 44.01
C GLU A 564 30.40 23.64 44.03
N VAL A 565 31.10 24.36 44.90
CA VAL A 565 30.94 25.80 45.10
C VAL A 565 32.27 26.50 44.82
N ILE A 566 32.27 27.35 43.79
CA ILE A 566 33.45 28.07 43.30
C ILE A 566 33.35 29.54 43.74
N SER A 567 34.39 30.09 44.37
CA SER A 567 34.48 31.52 44.68
C SER A 567 34.79 32.31 43.41
N MET A 568 33.84 33.14 42.95
CA MET A 568 33.98 33.99 41.77
C MET A 568 33.18 35.27 41.96
N SER A 569 33.84 36.42 41.80
CA SER A 569 33.24 37.73 42.05
C SER A 569 32.03 38.02 41.15
N TYR A 570 31.04 38.72 41.69
CA TYR A 570 29.75 39.04 41.05
C TYR A 570 29.86 39.36 39.55
N ALA A 571 30.68 40.35 39.18
CA ALA A 571 30.84 40.80 37.80
C ALA A 571 31.40 39.73 36.84
N LYS A 572 32.27 38.82 37.33
CA LYS A 572 32.80 37.71 36.52
C LYS A 572 31.73 36.63 36.28
N GLN A 573 30.86 36.38 37.26
CA GLN A 573 29.70 35.50 37.07
C GLN A 573 28.76 36.06 35.99
N GLU A 574 28.45 37.35 36.07
CA GLU A 574 27.54 38.04 35.15
C GLU A 574 28.11 38.11 33.71
N GLN A 575 29.42 38.35 33.55
CA GLN A 575 30.08 38.38 32.23
C GLN A 575 30.15 36.99 31.56
N TYR A 576 30.57 35.95 32.29
CA TYR A 576 30.92 34.66 31.67
C TYR A 576 29.85 33.57 31.79
N LEU A 577 28.93 33.64 32.76
CA LEU A 577 27.97 32.55 33.06
C LEU A 577 26.48 32.94 33.06
N THR A 578 26.15 34.20 32.74
CA THR A 578 24.77 34.61 32.44
C THR A 578 24.16 33.75 31.33
N VAL A 579 22.86 33.48 31.43
CA VAL A 579 22.09 32.70 30.46
C VAL A 579 22.19 33.34 29.07
N GLY A 580 22.97 32.69 28.19
CA GLY A 580 23.24 33.18 26.84
C GLY A 580 24.70 33.57 26.55
N SER A 581 25.57 33.68 27.56
CA SER A 581 27.00 33.99 27.37
C SER A 581 27.73 32.89 26.59
N LEU A 582 28.76 33.28 25.81
CA LEU A 582 29.47 32.38 24.90
C LEU A 582 30.30 31.33 25.63
N THR A 583 30.99 31.72 26.72
CA THR A 583 31.75 30.80 27.58
C THR A 583 30.86 29.72 28.17
N ARG A 584 29.69 30.10 28.71
CA ARG A 584 28.68 29.15 29.21
C ARG A 584 28.22 28.17 28.14
N LYS A 585 27.89 28.66 26.93
CA LYS A 585 27.48 27.81 25.81
C LYS A 585 28.55 26.82 25.38
N LEU A 586 29.83 27.20 25.39
CA LEU A 586 30.95 26.29 25.07
C LEU A 586 31.12 25.22 26.15
N VAL A 587 31.07 25.61 27.43
CA VAL A 587 31.13 24.67 28.57
C VAL A 587 29.94 23.69 28.54
N GLU A 588 28.72 24.18 28.34
CA GLU A 588 27.51 23.36 28.15
C GLU A 588 27.63 22.42 26.93
N GLN A 589 28.28 22.86 25.84
CA GLN A 589 28.53 22.02 24.65
C GLN A 589 29.54 20.89 24.93
N ASP A 590 30.62 21.16 25.66
CA ASP A 590 31.62 20.15 26.05
C ASP A 590 31.02 19.11 27.00
N ILE A 591 30.19 19.55 27.94
CA ILE A 591 29.47 18.68 28.88
C ILE A 591 28.48 17.78 28.15
N ALA A 592 27.70 18.34 27.21
CA ALA A 592 26.79 17.59 26.37
C ALA A 592 27.52 16.60 25.43
N ALA A 593 28.69 16.96 24.91
CA ALA A 593 29.52 16.06 24.10
C ALA A 593 30.06 14.86 24.90
N ASN A 594 30.26 15.03 26.21
CA ASN A 594 30.60 13.95 27.15
C ASN A 594 29.37 13.24 27.75
N GLY A 595 28.15 13.63 27.36
CA GLY A 595 26.89 12.99 27.77
C GLY A 595 26.44 13.29 29.21
N GLY A 596 26.96 14.35 29.84
CA GLY A 596 26.54 14.76 31.18
C GLY A 596 25.56 15.94 31.18
N HIS A 597 24.99 16.25 32.34
CA HIS A 597 24.19 17.46 32.60
C HIS A 597 24.77 18.27 33.77
N VAL A 598 24.75 19.59 33.64
CA VAL A 598 25.21 20.56 34.65
C VAL A 598 24.30 21.78 34.67
N GLN A 599 24.00 22.25 35.88
CA GLN A 599 23.26 23.47 36.19
C GLN A 599 24.18 24.48 36.90
N PHE A 600 24.10 25.74 36.51
CA PHE A 600 24.81 26.87 37.13
C PHE A 600 23.83 27.70 37.98
N LYS A 601 23.88 27.58 39.31
CA LYS A 601 23.15 28.47 40.23
C LYS A 601 24.10 29.61 40.65
N LEU A 602 23.95 30.76 39.99
CA LEU A 602 24.75 31.99 40.18
C LEU A 602 24.46 32.64 41.55
N HIS A 603 25.45 33.37 42.09
CA HIS A 603 25.33 34.18 43.32
C HIS A 603 24.82 33.41 44.56
N ARG A 604 25.09 32.10 44.65
CA ARG A 604 24.68 31.22 45.75
C ARG A 604 25.87 30.39 46.24
N PRO A 605 26.06 30.23 47.57
CA PRO A 605 25.24 30.75 48.67
C PRO A 605 25.50 32.23 49.03
N SER A 606 26.44 32.90 48.35
CA SER A 606 26.77 34.33 48.51
C SER A 606 26.98 34.97 47.14
N ALA A 607 26.90 36.31 47.06
CA ALA A 607 27.00 37.07 45.81
C ALA A 607 28.26 36.79 44.99
N ASP A 608 29.38 36.46 45.67
CA ASP A 608 30.68 36.10 45.07
C ASP A 608 30.94 34.58 45.05
N CYS A 609 29.89 33.75 45.12
CA CYS A 609 29.95 32.30 44.96
C CYS A 609 29.10 31.84 43.77
N LEU A 610 29.62 30.90 43.00
CA LEU A 610 28.90 30.12 42.00
C LEU A 610 28.69 28.71 42.54
N THR A 611 27.47 28.19 42.48
CA THR A 611 27.20 26.77 42.71
C THR A 611 27.04 26.05 41.37
N VAL A 612 27.82 24.99 41.17
CA VAL A 612 27.76 24.11 40.00
C VAL A 612 27.23 22.76 40.46
N ARG A 613 26.16 22.24 39.82
CA ARG A 613 25.52 20.97 40.20
C ARG A 613 25.28 20.10 38.98
N GLY A 614 25.48 18.79 39.08
CA GLY A 614 25.35 17.87 37.95
C GLY A 614 26.04 16.52 38.16
N ASP A 615 26.24 15.77 37.08
CA ASP A 615 26.98 14.50 37.13
C ASP A 615 28.42 14.72 37.59
N GLY A 616 28.95 13.85 38.46
CA GLY A 616 30.30 14.00 39.03
C GLY A 616 31.41 14.27 38.01
N LYS A 617 31.37 13.57 36.86
CA LYS A 617 32.34 13.77 35.77
C LYS A 617 32.17 15.11 35.05
N ALA A 618 30.93 15.61 34.96
CA ALA A 618 30.60 16.84 34.27
C ALA A 618 30.87 18.06 35.15
N VAL A 619 30.57 18.01 36.46
CA VAL A 619 30.93 19.06 37.42
C VAL A 619 32.44 19.21 37.51
N THR A 620 33.21 18.12 37.66
CA THR A 620 34.68 18.22 37.67
C THR A 620 35.23 18.79 36.36
N ALA A 621 34.67 18.44 35.19
CA ALA A 621 35.07 19.04 33.91
C ALA A 621 34.72 20.55 33.84
N THR A 622 33.57 20.93 34.38
CA THR A 622 33.11 22.33 34.48
C THR A 622 34.03 23.17 35.35
N VAL A 623 34.42 22.66 36.52
CA VAL A 623 35.31 23.35 37.46
C VAL A 623 36.68 23.57 36.83
N ASN A 624 37.28 22.51 36.24
CA ASN A 624 38.53 22.63 35.48
C ASN A 624 38.42 23.67 34.33
N ALA A 625 37.30 23.71 33.60
CA ALA A 625 37.08 24.70 32.55
C ALA A 625 37.01 26.14 33.12
N ILE A 626 36.25 26.36 34.19
CA ILE A 626 36.14 27.67 34.86
C ILE A 626 37.50 28.12 35.42
N GLU A 627 38.25 27.24 36.08
CA GLU A 627 39.61 27.54 36.57
C GLU A 627 40.57 27.87 35.42
N SER A 628 40.46 27.19 34.27
CA SER A 628 41.25 27.48 33.06
C SER A 628 40.93 28.85 32.43
N ILE A 629 39.71 29.35 32.64
CA ILE A 629 39.27 30.69 32.21
C ILE A 629 39.77 31.74 33.22
N LEU A 630 39.61 31.49 34.52
CA LEU A 630 40.04 32.40 35.59
C LEU A 630 41.57 32.57 35.69
N SER A 631 42.35 31.57 35.28
CA SER A 631 43.82 31.61 35.27
C SER A 631 44.45 32.27 34.04
N HIS A 632 43.64 32.58 33.02
CA HIS A 632 44.09 33.18 31.76
C HIS A 632 43.16 34.33 31.33
N GLU A 633 43.18 35.39 32.14
CA GLU A 633 42.27 36.54 32.06
C GLU A 633 42.56 37.51 30.88
N ASP A 634 43.66 37.33 30.15
CA ASP A 634 44.02 38.14 28.98
C ASP A 634 43.19 37.79 27.72
N GLU A 635 42.46 38.78 27.18
CA GLU A 635 41.64 38.66 25.95
C GLU A 635 42.43 38.36 24.65
N LYS A 636 43.77 38.31 24.71
CA LYS A 636 44.69 38.35 23.55
C LYS A 636 45.57 37.10 23.43
N TYR A 637 45.00 35.93 23.65
CA TYR A 637 45.71 34.68 23.38
C TYR A 637 45.79 34.42 21.87
N GLU A 638 47.01 34.45 21.31
CA GLU A 638 47.28 34.14 19.90
C GLU A 638 47.69 32.67 19.72
N ILE A 639 46.94 31.92 18.90
CA ILE A 639 47.29 30.55 18.51
C ILE A 639 47.54 30.49 17.01
N LYS A 640 48.69 29.95 16.61
CA LYS A 640 49.03 29.66 15.21
C LYS A 640 48.91 28.16 14.92
N PHE A 641 48.42 27.78 13.74
CA PHE A 641 48.44 26.39 13.25
C PHE A 641 48.35 26.32 11.73
N GLY A 642 48.89 25.23 11.15
CA GLY A 642 48.86 24.98 9.71
C GLY A 642 47.55 24.34 9.23
N VAL A 643 47.06 24.80 8.09
CA VAL A 643 45.90 24.28 7.34
C VAL A 643 46.34 23.92 5.93
N SER A 644 45.84 22.82 5.36
CA SER A 644 46.22 22.45 3.98
C SER A 644 45.71 23.47 2.96
N SER A 645 46.58 23.91 2.05
CA SER A 645 46.29 24.96 1.06
C SER A 645 45.06 24.66 0.20
N ASN A 646 44.80 23.38 -0.14
CA ASN A 646 43.60 22.93 -0.85
C ASN A 646 42.28 23.24 -0.11
N ALA A 647 42.30 23.29 1.22
CA ALA A 647 41.13 23.60 2.04
C ALA A 647 40.91 25.11 2.23
N VAL A 648 41.96 25.94 2.14
CA VAL A 648 41.93 27.37 2.49
C VAL A 648 40.82 28.14 1.75
N PRO A 649 40.64 28.05 0.41
CA PRO A 649 39.58 28.79 -0.28
C PRO A 649 38.16 28.40 0.17
N ARG A 650 37.95 27.15 0.59
CA ARG A 650 36.65 26.63 1.08
C ARG A 650 36.39 27.00 2.54
N LEU A 651 37.45 27.02 3.36
CA LEU A 651 37.43 27.43 4.76
C LEU A 651 37.20 28.95 4.89
N ILE A 652 37.75 29.76 3.98
CA ILE A 652 37.41 31.18 3.84
C ILE A 652 35.96 31.33 3.35
N GLY A 653 35.60 30.62 2.27
CA GLY A 653 34.30 30.68 1.63
C GLY A 653 34.11 31.93 0.76
N SER A 654 32.98 31.99 0.03
CA SER A 654 32.66 33.12 -0.85
C SER A 654 32.65 34.45 -0.07
N LYS A 655 33.48 35.42 -0.49
CA LYS A 655 33.67 36.72 0.19
C LYS A 655 34.03 36.61 1.69
N GLY A 656 34.60 35.48 2.13
CA GLY A 656 34.94 35.26 3.54
C GLY A 656 33.77 34.86 4.45
N ALA A 657 32.59 34.54 3.89
CA ALA A 657 31.38 34.31 4.67
C ALA A 657 31.49 33.17 5.70
N ASN A 658 32.17 32.06 5.38
CA ASN A 658 32.35 30.94 6.30
C ASN A 658 33.26 31.34 7.46
N LEU A 659 34.41 31.93 7.15
CA LEU A 659 35.36 32.39 8.16
C LEU A 659 34.78 33.51 9.04
N ASN A 660 33.96 34.41 8.49
CA ASN A 660 33.22 35.42 9.26
C ASN A 660 32.19 34.78 10.21
N ALA A 661 31.44 33.76 9.79
CA ALA A 661 30.53 33.02 10.67
C ALA A 661 31.28 32.30 11.82
N ILE A 662 32.52 31.83 11.58
CA ILE A 662 33.36 31.25 12.64
C ILE A 662 33.90 32.36 13.57
N ARG A 663 34.33 33.52 13.04
CA ARG A 663 34.71 34.70 13.84
C ARG A 663 33.58 35.13 14.78
N GLU A 664 32.35 35.21 14.27
CA GLU A 664 31.16 35.56 15.03
C GLU A 664 30.80 34.49 16.07
N LYS A 665 30.72 33.21 15.67
CA LYS A 665 30.34 32.09 16.53
C LYS A 665 31.26 31.90 17.73
N TYR A 666 32.56 32.17 17.59
CA TYR A 666 33.56 32.01 18.65
C TYR A 666 34.07 33.35 19.22
N GLN A 667 33.57 34.50 18.74
CA GLN A 667 34.04 35.86 19.09
C GLN A 667 35.57 36.02 19.01
N CYS A 668 36.20 35.32 18.08
CA CYS A 668 37.66 35.29 17.88
C CYS A 668 38.04 35.96 16.56
N ASN A 669 39.11 36.77 16.56
CA ASN A 669 39.68 37.26 15.31
C ASN A 669 40.57 36.17 14.68
N ILE A 670 40.11 35.63 13.55
CA ILE A 670 40.83 34.63 12.76
C ILE A 670 41.46 35.35 11.57
N ASP A 671 42.77 35.21 11.36
CA ASP A 671 43.47 35.68 10.17
C ASP A 671 44.21 34.54 9.47
N VAL A 672 44.38 34.64 8.15
CA VAL A 672 44.92 33.58 7.30
C VAL A 672 46.02 34.18 6.44
N ALA A 673 47.24 33.66 6.58
CA ALA A 673 48.38 34.14 5.82
C ALA A 673 48.13 34.03 4.31
N ALA A 674 48.66 34.99 3.54
CA ALA A 674 48.62 34.91 2.08
C ALA A 674 49.27 33.60 1.60
N ILE A 675 48.63 32.93 0.65
CA ILE A 675 49.00 31.58 0.19
C ILE A 675 50.43 31.60 -0.37
N SER A 676 51.38 31.02 0.36
CA SER A 676 52.72 30.69 -0.15
C SER A 676 52.65 29.45 -1.06
N ASN A 677 53.75 29.11 -1.73
CA ASN A 677 53.82 27.93 -2.60
C ASN A 677 53.90 26.60 -1.83
N ASP A 678 53.67 26.61 -0.52
CA ASP A 678 53.75 25.44 0.35
C ASP A 678 52.40 24.72 0.49
N ASN A 679 52.43 23.42 0.78
CA ASN A 679 51.21 22.60 0.93
C ASN A 679 50.39 22.95 2.19
N VAL A 680 50.91 23.83 3.05
CA VAL A 680 50.33 24.23 4.33
C VAL A 680 50.40 25.75 4.44
N THR A 681 49.27 26.39 4.75
CA THR A 681 49.14 27.81 5.00
C THR A 681 48.90 28.03 6.51
N GLU A 682 49.54 29.04 7.09
CA GLU A 682 49.34 29.36 8.51
C GLU A 682 48.04 30.14 8.75
N VAL A 683 47.30 29.71 9.77
CA VAL A 683 46.11 30.38 10.32
C VAL A 683 46.42 30.84 11.73
N THR A 684 46.13 32.09 12.04
CA THR A 684 46.25 32.67 13.37
C THR A 684 44.87 32.95 13.95
N VAL A 685 44.69 32.67 15.24
CA VAL A 685 43.43 32.90 15.96
C VAL A 685 43.74 33.67 17.23
N VAL A 686 43.10 34.82 17.40
CA VAL A 686 43.28 35.71 18.55
C VAL A 686 41.94 35.88 19.27
N GLY A 687 41.93 35.64 20.58
CA GLY A 687 40.76 35.87 21.43
C GLY A 687 40.95 35.33 22.85
N LEU A 688 39.85 35.15 23.58
CA LEU A 688 39.84 34.48 24.88
C LEU A 688 40.36 33.04 24.74
N LYS A 689 41.31 32.62 25.60
CA LYS A 689 42.00 31.32 25.50
C LYS A 689 41.09 30.14 25.17
N TYR A 690 40.07 29.92 26.01
CA TYR A 690 39.13 28.80 25.87
C TYR A 690 38.35 28.84 24.54
N ALA A 691 37.86 30.01 24.12
CA ALA A 691 37.16 30.17 22.85
C ALA A 691 38.10 29.97 21.63
N ALA A 692 39.35 30.44 21.72
CA ALA A 692 40.34 30.28 20.67
C ALA A 692 40.80 28.82 20.48
N GLU A 693 40.90 28.04 21.56
CA GLU A 693 41.21 26.61 21.50
C GLU A 693 40.06 25.81 20.87
N HIS A 694 38.80 26.15 21.19
CA HIS A 694 37.62 25.61 20.51
C HIS A 694 37.52 26.02 19.04
N ALA A 695 37.80 27.28 18.71
CA ALA A 695 37.84 27.76 17.33
C ALA A 695 38.92 27.01 16.51
N LYS A 696 40.11 26.80 17.07
CA LYS A 696 41.18 25.98 16.47
C LYS A 696 40.74 24.52 16.26
N ALA A 697 40.15 23.88 17.26
CA ALA A 697 39.66 22.51 17.13
C ALA A 697 38.60 22.39 16.03
N TYR A 698 37.68 23.35 15.96
CA TYR A 698 36.67 23.45 14.90
C TYR A 698 37.32 23.62 13.53
N LEU A 699 38.19 24.62 13.34
CA LEU A 699 38.90 24.92 12.09
C LEU A 699 39.77 23.76 11.59
N VAL A 700 40.43 23.01 12.48
CA VAL A 700 41.19 21.80 12.12
C VAL A 700 40.25 20.66 11.69
N SER A 701 39.09 20.50 12.33
CA SER A 701 38.08 19.52 11.89
C SER A 701 37.51 19.90 10.51
N GLU A 702 37.28 21.20 10.28
CA GLU A 702 36.70 21.78 9.08
C GLU A 702 37.70 21.66 7.91
N SER A 703 38.97 21.99 8.14
CA SER A 703 40.07 21.77 7.19
C SER A 703 40.16 20.31 6.73
N LYS A 704 40.03 19.33 7.65
CA LYS A 704 40.05 17.90 7.30
C LYS A 704 38.87 17.49 6.41
N LYS A 705 37.66 17.99 6.69
CA LYS A 705 36.48 17.76 5.82
C LYS A 705 36.71 18.32 4.42
N TRP A 706 37.20 19.55 4.32
CA TRP A 706 37.42 20.21 3.02
C TRP A 706 38.59 19.62 2.22
N ALA A 707 39.61 19.08 2.89
CA ALA A 707 40.72 18.38 2.25
C ALA A 707 40.34 16.98 1.71
N ASP A 708 39.31 16.32 2.26
CA ASP A 708 38.78 15.05 1.74
C ASP A 708 37.88 15.20 0.50
N VAL A 709 37.55 16.44 0.10
CA VAL A 709 36.72 16.71 -1.09
C VAL A 709 37.55 16.58 -2.37
N ILE A 710 37.46 15.41 -3.00
CA ILE A 710 38.17 15.05 -4.23
C ILE A 710 37.25 15.21 -5.45
N THR A 711 37.83 15.59 -6.59
CA THR A 711 37.21 15.53 -7.92
C THR A 711 37.77 14.32 -8.68
N LYS A 712 36.91 13.45 -9.22
CA LYS A 712 37.29 12.43 -10.22
C LYS A 712 36.52 12.65 -11.52
N GLU A 713 37.12 12.26 -12.65
CA GLU A 713 36.47 12.31 -13.96
C GLU A 713 36.22 10.90 -14.52
N LEU A 714 35.05 10.68 -15.12
CA LEU A 714 34.69 9.48 -15.86
C LEU A 714 34.40 9.86 -17.32
N ASN A 715 35.17 9.33 -18.26
CA ASN A 715 34.95 9.61 -19.69
C ASN A 715 33.74 8.83 -20.21
N VAL A 716 32.68 9.55 -20.60
CA VAL A 716 31.41 8.97 -21.09
C VAL A 716 31.06 9.54 -22.46
N LEU A 717 30.91 8.64 -23.44
CA LEU A 717 30.40 8.96 -24.78
C LEU A 717 28.99 9.58 -24.68
N PRO A 718 28.67 10.66 -25.43
CA PRO A 718 27.38 11.36 -25.33
C PRO A 718 26.14 10.44 -25.37
N LYS A 719 26.18 9.38 -26.19
CA LYS A 719 25.10 8.38 -26.34
C LYS A 719 24.62 7.75 -25.02
N PHE A 720 25.51 7.55 -24.05
CA PHE A 720 25.20 6.92 -22.76
C PHE A 720 24.93 7.93 -21.64
N ARG A 721 25.30 9.22 -21.82
CA ARG A 721 25.12 10.27 -20.79
C ARG A 721 23.67 10.39 -20.35
N GLY A 722 22.72 10.40 -21.29
CA GLY A 722 21.29 10.55 -21.00
C GLY A 722 20.68 9.40 -20.19
N LYS A 723 21.16 8.17 -20.40
CA LYS A 723 20.71 6.97 -19.69
C LYS A 723 21.35 6.87 -18.28
N LEU A 724 22.65 7.15 -18.15
CA LEU A 724 23.33 7.28 -16.84
C LEU A 724 22.79 8.40 -15.93
N ILE A 725 22.17 9.43 -16.51
CA ILE A 725 21.43 10.46 -15.74
C ILE A 725 20.13 9.87 -15.16
N GLY A 726 19.49 8.96 -15.90
CA GLY A 726 18.18 8.39 -15.60
C GLY A 726 17.01 9.33 -15.92
N SER A 727 15.79 8.81 -15.92
CA SER A 727 14.57 9.60 -16.16
C SER A 727 14.49 10.78 -15.17
N GLN A 728 14.39 12.01 -15.71
CA GLN A 728 14.42 13.27 -14.95
C GLN A 728 15.62 13.42 -13.98
N GLY A 729 16.75 12.74 -14.23
CA GLY A 729 17.90 12.76 -13.33
C GLY A 729 17.79 11.88 -12.09
N ALA A 730 16.77 11.00 -12.00
CA ALA A 730 16.50 10.21 -10.80
C ALA A 730 17.69 9.33 -10.36
N TYR A 731 18.46 8.76 -11.31
CA TYR A 731 19.62 7.94 -10.96
C TYR A 731 20.80 8.79 -10.48
N ARG A 732 21.09 9.91 -11.16
CA ARG A 732 22.02 10.93 -10.67
C ARG A 732 21.67 11.35 -9.25
N THR A 733 20.44 11.80 -9.00
CA THR A 733 19.99 12.26 -7.67
C THR A 733 20.10 11.16 -6.63
N ARG A 734 19.74 9.90 -6.97
CA ARG A 734 19.91 8.75 -6.07
C ARG A 734 21.36 8.55 -5.66
N LEU A 735 22.32 8.59 -6.60
CA LEU A 735 23.75 8.49 -6.25
C LEU A 735 24.26 9.71 -5.48
N GLN A 736 23.84 10.92 -5.86
CA GLN A 736 24.20 12.15 -5.15
C GLN A 736 23.81 12.06 -3.66
N THR A 737 22.56 11.65 -3.36
CA THR A 737 22.08 11.45 -1.98
C THR A 737 22.72 10.23 -1.29
N LYS A 738 22.87 9.09 -1.98
CA LYS A 738 23.39 7.82 -1.42
C LYS A 738 24.84 7.93 -0.93
N TYR A 739 25.67 8.74 -1.59
CA TYR A 739 27.10 8.88 -1.30
C TYR A 739 27.54 10.28 -0.86
N ASN A 740 26.60 11.23 -0.75
CA ASN A 740 26.86 12.66 -0.52
C ASN A 740 27.92 13.23 -1.50
N VAL A 741 27.70 12.99 -2.79
CA VAL A 741 28.57 13.43 -3.90
C VAL A 741 27.80 14.35 -4.85
N PHE A 742 28.51 15.22 -5.55
CA PHE A 742 27.97 16.05 -6.63
C PHE A 742 28.53 15.59 -7.98
N ILE A 743 27.78 14.70 -8.62
CA ILE A 743 27.99 14.28 -10.02
C ILE A 743 27.48 15.37 -10.98
N HIS A 744 28.33 15.89 -11.86
CA HIS A 744 27.99 16.85 -12.91
C HIS A 744 28.26 16.26 -14.30
N PHE A 745 27.25 16.30 -15.16
CA PHE A 745 27.30 15.84 -16.54
C PHE A 745 27.42 17.07 -17.47
N PRO A 746 28.49 17.19 -18.27
CA PRO A 746 28.67 18.31 -19.19
C PRO A 746 27.73 18.23 -20.40
N SER A 747 27.35 19.39 -20.93
CA SER A 747 26.30 19.56 -21.93
C SER A 747 26.67 19.01 -23.33
N GLU A 748 25.67 18.87 -24.19
CA GLU A 748 25.83 18.45 -25.59
C GLU A 748 26.66 19.48 -26.37
N GLY A 749 27.95 19.19 -26.51
CA GLY A 749 28.96 20.06 -27.12
C GLY A 749 30.31 20.00 -26.40
N GLU A 750 30.34 19.69 -25.11
CA GLU A 750 31.58 19.50 -24.36
C GLU A 750 32.07 18.05 -24.37
N THR A 751 33.30 17.85 -24.85
CA THR A 751 34.04 16.58 -24.85
C THR A 751 34.58 16.18 -23.47
N LYS A 752 34.40 17.02 -22.45
CA LYS A 752 34.79 16.74 -21.05
C LYS A 752 34.10 15.48 -20.52
N GLY A 753 34.72 14.84 -19.53
CA GLY A 753 34.15 13.72 -18.79
C GLY A 753 33.06 14.15 -17.82
N VAL A 754 32.30 13.18 -17.30
CA VAL A 754 31.41 13.35 -16.15
C VAL A 754 32.28 13.56 -14.91
N THR A 755 32.08 14.67 -14.20
CA THR A 755 32.85 15.01 -12.99
C THR A 755 32.10 14.56 -11.75
N ILE A 756 32.79 13.94 -10.81
CA ILE A 756 32.25 13.48 -9.52
C ILE A 756 33.04 14.18 -8.42
N ASN A 757 32.37 15.05 -7.66
CA ASN A 757 32.96 15.82 -6.57
C ASN A 757 32.41 15.34 -5.22
N GLY A 758 33.22 15.26 -4.16
CA GLY A 758 32.73 14.93 -2.82
C GLY A 758 33.77 14.22 -1.95
N PRO A 759 33.36 13.68 -0.79
CA PRO A 759 34.24 12.93 0.11
C PRO A 759 34.90 11.74 -0.61
N SER A 760 36.19 11.51 -0.40
CA SER A 760 37.00 10.54 -1.16
C SER A 760 36.36 9.14 -1.24
N ARG A 761 35.85 8.65 -0.10
CA ARG A 761 35.15 7.37 0.06
C ARG A 761 33.78 7.32 -0.65
N GLY A 762 33.10 8.45 -0.77
CA GLY A 762 31.85 8.58 -1.52
C GLY A 762 32.11 8.62 -3.02
N VAL A 763 33.09 9.42 -3.45
CA VAL A 763 33.49 9.58 -4.85
C VAL A 763 34.01 8.29 -5.46
N ALA A 764 34.78 7.48 -4.70
CA ALA A 764 35.19 6.14 -5.14
C ALA A 764 33.97 5.25 -5.44
N LYS A 765 33.06 5.05 -4.47
CA LYS A 765 31.89 4.19 -4.67
C LYS A 765 30.94 4.68 -5.76
N ALA A 766 30.73 5.99 -5.86
CA ALA A 766 29.92 6.59 -6.92
C ALA A 766 30.56 6.42 -8.31
N TYR A 767 31.89 6.49 -8.41
CA TYR A 767 32.63 6.20 -9.64
C TYR A 767 32.49 4.74 -10.06
N ASP A 768 32.67 3.80 -9.12
CA ASP A 768 32.57 2.36 -9.40
C ASP A 768 31.16 1.95 -9.83
N GLU A 769 30.11 2.49 -9.18
CA GLU A 769 28.70 2.21 -9.51
C GLU A 769 28.25 2.90 -10.81
N LEU A 770 28.79 4.08 -11.15
CA LEU A 770 28.58 4.70 -12.47
C LEU A 770 29.31 3.94 -13.58
N LYS A 771 30.53 3.46 -13.32
CA LYS A 771 31.29 2.67 -14.29
C LYS A 771 30.60 1.34 -14.56
N ALA A 772 30.13 0.63 -13.53
CA ALA A 772 29.40 -0.62 -13.71
C ALA A 772 28.12 -0.45 -14.55
N LEU A 773 27.39 0.67 -14.42
CA LEU A 773 26.27 0.98 -15.32
C LEU A 773 26.72 1.36 -16.74
N LEU A 774 27.82 2.08 -16.90
CA LEU A 774 28.36 2.42 -18.22
C LEU A 774 28.77 1.15 -18.98
N ASP A 775 29.48 0.23 -18.32
CA ASP A 775 29.91 -1.03 -18.89
C ASP A 775 28.68 -1.88 -19.28
N PHE A 776 27.67 -2.00 -18.39
CA PHE A 776 26.38 -2.64 -18.69
C PHE A 776 25.62 -1.99 -19.87
N GLU A 777 25.63 -0.67 -19.98
CA GLU A 777 24.99 0.05 -21.08
C GLU A 777 25.73 -0.09 -22.42
N ILE A 778 27.05 -0.27 -22.40
CA ILE A 778 27.85 -0.57 -23.58
C ILE A 778 27.51 -1.98 -24.09
N GLU A 779 27.41 -2.96 -23.18
CA GLU A 779 27.07 -4.35 -23.52
C GLU A 779 25.63 -4.53 -24.03
N ASN A 780 24.68 -3.76 -23.48
CA ASN A 780 23.26 -3.81 -23.86
C ASN A 780 22.84 -2.70 -24.86
N GLY A 781 23.79 -1.88 -25.29
CA GLY A 781 23.59 -0.75 -26.20
C GLY A 781 23.73 -1.08 -27.68
N HIS A 782 23.81 -2.37 -28.03
CA HIS A 782 23.82 -2.80 -29.43
C HIS A 782 22.41 -2.71 -30.03
N THR A 783 22.33 -2.36 -31.31
CA THR A 783 21.08 -2.44 -32.08
C THR A 783 21.31 -3.22 -33.37
N SER A 784 20.25 -3.82 -33.91
CA SER A 784 20.24 -4.55 -35.17
C SER A 784 18.89 -4.36 -35.86
N ILE A 785 18.87 -4.41 -37.19
CA ILE A 785 17.66 -4.19 -37.98
C ILE A 785 17.33 -5.45 -38.79
N ILE A 786 16.12 -5.97 -38.61
CA ILE A 786 15.56 -7.08 -39.39
C ILE A 786 14.48 -6.54 -40.33
N LYS A 787 14.37 -7.12 -41.52
CA LYS A 787 13.25 -6.87 -42.42
C LYS A 787 12.16 -7.93 -42.25
N VAL A 788 10.91 -7.50 -42.15
CA VAL A 788 9.72 -8.35 -42.00
C VAL A 788 8.70 -7.99 -43.08
N PRO A 789 8.20 -8.94 -43.90
CA PRO A 789 7.16 -8.66 -44.89
C PRO A 789 5.89 -8.09 -44.25
N THR A 790 5.27 -7.07 -44.86
CA THR A 790 4.11 -6.34 -44.33
C THR A 790 2.95 -7.26 -43.94
N GLU A 791 2.69 -8.30 -44.74
CA GLU A 791 1.66 -9.32 -44.50
C GLU A 791 1.89 -10.13 -43.21
N HIS A 792 3.14 -10.26 -42.77
CA HIS A 792 3.53 -11.06 -41.62
C HIS A 792 3.79 -10.22 -40.35
N VAL A 793 3.92 -8.88 -40.46
CA VAL A 793 4.10 -7.96 -39.32
C VAL A 793 3.00 -8.17 -38.25
N ALA A 794 1.74 -8.34 -38.65
CA ALA A 794 0.65 -8.60 -37.72
C ALA A 794 0.77 -9.93 -36.95
N ARG A 795 1.42 -10.96 -37.55
CA ARG A 795 1.71 -12.25 -36.90
C ARG A 795 2.89 -12.16 -35.95
N VAL A 796 3.90 -11.35 -36.27
CA VAL A 796 5.08 -11.07 -35.40
C VAL A 796 4.69 -10.24 -34.18
N ILE A 797 3.77 -9.26 -34.32
CA ILE A 797 3.23 -8.49 -33.18
C ILE A 797 2.31 -9.35 -32.31
N GLY A 798 1.45 -10.18 -32.93
CA GLY A 798 0.45 -10.98 -32.23
C GLY A 798 -0.77 -10.18 -31.78
N LYS A 799 -1.74 -10.85 -31.15
CA LYS A 799 -3.00 -10.21 -30.72
C LYS A 799 -2.72 -9.23 -29.58
N GLY A 800 -2.94 -7.94 -29.82
CA GLY A 800 -2.67 -6.89 -28.82
C GLY A 800 -1.20 -6.72 -28.44
N GLY A 801 -0.25 -7.25 -29.22
CA GLY A 801 1.18 -7.19 -28.92
C GLY A 801 1.72 -8.34 -28.05
N GLU A 802 0.91 -9.35 -27.73
CA GLU A 802 1.29 -10.52 -26.91
C GLU A 802 2.62 -11.15 -27.37
N MET A 803 2.71 -11.56 -28.64
CA MET A 803 3.89 -12.28 -29.16
C MET A 803 5.19 -11.44 -29.14
N ILE A 804 5.12 -10.13 -29.42
CA ILE A 804 6.31 -9.26 -29.34
C ILE A 804 6.66 -8.88 -27.90
N ASN A 805 5.68 -8.83 -26.99
CA ASN A 805 5.92 -8.66 -25.56
C ASN A 805 6.55 -9.91 -24.93
N ASP A 806 6.16 -11.11 -25.37
CA ASP A 806 6.77 -12.38 -24.95
C ASP A 806 8.25 -12.43 -25.36
N ILE A 807 8.58 -12.13 -26.62
CA ILE A 807 9.99 -12.09 -27.09
C ILE A 807 10.79 -11.01 -26.35
N ARG A 808 10.17 -9.84 -26.08
CA ARG A 808 10.75 -8.75 -25.26
C ARG A 808 11.02 -9.20 -23.82
N ALA A 809 10.18 -10.07 -23.25
CA ALA A 809 10.31 -10.61 -21.89
C ALA A 809 11.31 -11.78 -21.80
N ASP A 810 11.26 -12.74 -22.73
CA ASP A 810 12.11 -13.94 -22.78
C ASP A 810 13.60 -13.59 -22.91
N PHE A 811 13.92 -12.63 -23.79
CA PHE A 811 15.30 -12.26 -24.08
C PHE A 811 15.75 -10.94 -23.40
N GLY A 812 14.83 -10.15 -22.86
CA GLY A 812 15.15 -8.84 -22.27
C GLY A 812 15.56 -7.79 -23.31
N VAL A 813 14.94 -7.82 -24.48
CA VAL A 813 15.33 -7.07 -25.69
C VAL A 813 14.24 -6.10 -26.10
N GLU A 814 14.59 -4.83 -26.31
CA GLU A 814 13.66 -3.83 -26.82
C GLU A 814 13.48 -3.98 -28.34
N MET A 815 12.24 -3.97 -28.82
CA MET A 815 11.88 -4.36 -30.18
C MET A 815 10.80 -3.43 -30.74
N ASP A 816 11.19 -2.51 -31.62
CA ASP A 816 10.34 -1.44 -32.14
C ASP A 816 10.39 -1.40 -33.67
N PHE A 817 9.23 -1.20 -34.31
CA PHE A 817 9.15 -1.04 -35.78
C PHE A 817 9.43 0.42 -36.16
N LEU A 818 10.47 0.65 -36.97
CA LEU A 818 10.94 1.98 -37.38
C LEU A 818 9.98 2.69 -38.37
N GLN A 819 9.09 1.93 -39.02
CA GLN A 819 8.13 2.42 -39.99
C GLN A 819 6.75 1.85 -39.66
N LYS A 820 5.68 2.62 -39.88
CA LYS A 820 4.30 2.13 -39.72
C LYS A 820 3.86 1.49 -41.04
N THR A 821 2.98 0.49 -40.96
CA THR A 821 2.44 -0.24 -42.14
C THR A 821 1.70 0.67 -43.13
N SER A 822 1.39 1.91 -42.76
CA SER A 822 0.78 2.95 -43.59
C SER A 822 1.78 3.81 -44.39
N ASP A 823 3.09 3.70 -44.15
CA ASP A 823 4.07 4.60 -44.73
C ASP A 823 4.41 4.25 -46.18
N ALA A 824 4.54 5.29 -47.04
CA ALA A 824 4.69 5.13 -48.49
C ALA A 824 5.96 4.36 -48.93
N LYS A 825 6.96 4.20 -48.05
CA LYS A 825 8.15 3.36 -48.30
C LYS A 825 7.89 1.88 -48.03
N ALA A 826 7.17 1.54 -46.96
CA ALA A 826 6.74 0.17 -46.68
C ALA A 826 5.76 -0.32 -47.76
N ALA A 827 4.81 0.52 -48.16
CA ALA A 827 3.88 0.22 -49.25
C ALA A 827 4.54 0.01 -50.63
N ALA A 828 5.72 0.61 -50.86
CA ALA A 828 6.47 0.47 -52.13
C ALA A 828 7.50 -0.67 -52.13
N SER A 829 7.81 -1.27 -50.97
CA SER A 829 8.83 -2.33 -50.82
C SER A 829 8.27 -3.66 -50.32
N GLY A 830 7.10 -3.67 -49.68
CA GLY A 830 6.52 -4.87 -49.07
C GLY A 830 7.20 -5.31 -47.78
N GLU A 831 8.22 -4.59 -47.31
CA GLU A 831 9.00 -4.90 -46.10
C GLU A 831 8.90 -3.77 -45.07
N VAL A 832 8.94 -4.12 -43.78
CA VAL A 832 9.04 -3.20 -42.65
C VAL A 832 10.31 -3.51 -41.86
N GLU A 833 11.01 -2.46 -41.42
CA GLU A 833 12.22 -2.55 -40.62
C GLU A 833 11.89 -2.59 -39.12
N LEU A 834 12.31 -3.67 -38.47
CA LEU A 834 12.19 -3.94 -37.03
C LEU A 834 13.58 -3.73 -36.41
N GLU A 835 13.74 -2.71 -35.56
CA GLU A 835 14.95 -2.51 -34.77
C GLU A 835 14.87 -3.30 -33.47
N ILE A 836 15.96 -4.00 -33.15
CA ILE A 836 16.10 -4.91 -32.01
C ILE A 836 17.33 -4.46 -31.22
N THR A 837 17.11 -4.00 -29.99
CA THR A 837 18.09 -3.35 -29.12
C THR A 837 18.30 -4.14 -27.83
N GLY A 838 19.55 -4.48 -27.50
CA GLY A 838 19.88 -5.24 -26.30
C GLY A 838 21.29 -5.82 -26.33
N SER A 839 21.54 -6.90 -25.57
CA SER A 839 22.84 -7.57 -25.58
C SER A 839 23.10 -8.29 -26.91
N ARG A 840 24.37 -8.41 -27.31
CA ARG A 840 24.76 -9.05 -28.58
C ARG A 840 24.30 -10.51 -28.69
N GLN A 841 24.16 -11.22 -27.56
CA GLN A 841 23.62 -12.58 -27.52
C GLN A 841 22.09 -12.59 -27.60
N ALA A 842 21.42 -11.75 -26.82
CA ALA A 842 19.96 -11.69 -26.77
C ALA A 842 19.35 -11.17 -28.09
N ILE A 843 20.04 -10.25 -28.76
CA ILE A 843 19.74 -9.86 -30.15
C ILE A 843 19.75 -11.10 -31.05
N LYS A 844 20.80 -11.94 -31.01
CA LYS A 844 20.92 -13.11 -31.89
C LYS A 844 19.74 -14.08 -31.69
N SER A 845 19.42 -14.44 -30.45
CA SER A 845 18.29 -15.33 -30.17
C SER A 845 16.93 -14.72 -30.52
N ALA A 846 16.73 -13.41 -30.30
CA ALA A 846 15.54 -12.70 -30.76
C ALA A 846 15.43 -12.69 -32.30
N THR A 847 16.55 -12.48 -33.03
CA THR A 847 16.56 -12.51 -34.50
C THR A 847 16.15 -13.87 -35.05
N GLU A 848 16.68 -14.95 -34.46
CA GLU A 848 16.35 -16.34 -34.81
C GLU A 848 14.88 -16.66 -34.51
N ARG A 849 14.36 -16.20 -33.36
CA ARG A 849 12.95 -16.40 -32.98
C ARG A 849 11.98 -15.67 -33.91
N VAL A 850 12.26 -14.42 -34.27
CA VAL A 850 11.46 -13.64 -35.22
C VAL A 850 11.50 -14.28 -36.61
N GLN A 851 12.67 -14.69 -37.10
CA GLN A 851 12.78 -15.38 -38.40
C GLN A 851 12.02 -16.70 -38.43
N ALA A 852 11.95 -17.45 -37.32
CA ALA A 852 11.13 -18.65 -37.22
C ALA A 852 9.62 -18.36 -37.36
N ILE A 853 9.13 -17.28 -36.75
CA ILE A 853 7.72 -16.86 -36.85
C ILE A 853 7.38 -16.38 -38.27
N VAL A 854 8.29 -15.67 -38.93
CA VAL A 854 8.12 -15.27 -40.34
C VAL A 854 8.09 -16.49 -41.28
N LYS A 855 8.91 -17.51 -41.03
CA LYS A 855 8.87 -18.78 -41.77
C LYS A 855 7.54 -19.51 -41.58
N GLU A 856 7.09 -19.68 -40.33
CA GLU A 856 5.78 -20.27 -40.00
C GLU A 856 4.63 -19.56 -40.73
N ALA A 857 4.65 -18.22 -40.77
CA ALA A 857 3.65 -17.41 -41.47
C ALA A 857 3.63 -17.63 -43.00
N SER A 858 4.78 -17.97 -43.60
CA SER A 858 4.94 -18.22 -45.04
C SER A 858 4.64 -19.66 -45.49
N ASP A 859 4.37 -20.57 -44.55
CA ASP A 859 4.15 -21.99 -44.82
C ASP A 859 2.66 -22.42 -44.89
N VAL A 860 1.73 -21.48 -44.77
CA VAL A 860 0.31 -21.71 -45.01
C VAL A 860 0.04 -21.78 -46.53
N GLU A 861 -0.52 -22.91 -46.97
CA GLU A 861 -0.89 -23.20 -48.36
C GLU A 861 -2.37 -23.64 -48.40
N SER A 862 -3.06 -23.39 -49.52
CA SER A 862 -4.45 -23.78 -49.72
C SER A 862 -4.62 -24.60 -51.01
N GLU A 863 -5.05 -25.85 -50.86
CA GLU A 863 -5.33 -26.78 -51.97
C GLU A 863 -6.83 -27.06 -52.03
N SER A 864 -7.37 -27.31 -53.23
CA SER A 864 -8.79 -27.63 -53.40
C SER A 864 -9.02 -28.66 -54.49
N PHE A 865 -9.93 -29.60 -54.24
CA PHE A 865 -10.20 -30.75 -55.12
C PHE A 865 -11.70 -31.10 -55.11
N GLU A 866 -12.14 -31.83 -56.14
CA GLU A 866 -13.55 -32.16 -56.35
C GLU A 866 -13.84 -33.63 -56.00
N VAL A 867 -15.00 -33.89 -55.38
CA VAL A 867 -15.46 -35.24 -54.95
C VAL A 867 -16.97 -35.38 -55.19
N ASN A 868 -17.41 -36.58 -55.58
CA ASN A 868 -18.83 -36.92 -55.75
C ASN A 868 -19.60 -36.77 -54.40
N PRO A 869 -20.75 -36.06 -54.37
CA PRO A 869 -21.50 -35.75 -53.14
C PRO A 869 -21.97 -36.95 -52.32
N ASP A 870 -22.12 -38.14 -52.91
CA ASP A 870 -22.46 -39.34 -52.12
C ASP A 870 -21.28 -39.84 -51.28
N TYR A 871 -20.04 -39.62 -51.71
CA TYR A 871 -18.83 -39.94 -50.93
C TYR A 871 -18.52 -38.87 -49.87
N ILE A 872 -18.95 -37.61 -50.07
CA ILE A 872 -18.76 -36.53 -49.07
C ILE A 872 -19.38 -36.91 -47.72
N LYS A 873 -20.57 -37.54 -47.72
CA LYS A 873 -21.24 -38.00 -46.49
C LYS A 873 -20.41 -39.02 -45.70
N ASP A 874 -19.70 -39.90 -46.39
CA ASP A 874 -18.84 -40.93 -45.78
C ASP A 874 -17.46 -40.38 -45.38
N ILE A 875 -16.89 -39.42 -46.12
CA ILE A 875 -15.63 -38.72 -45.77
C ILE A 875 -15.81 -37.87 -44.51
N VAL A 876 -16.96 -37.21 -44.35
CA VAL A 876 -17.30 -36.51 -43.11
C VAL A 876 -17.65 -37.51 -42.00
N GLY A 877 -18.51 -38.48 -42.32
CA GLY A 877 -19.04 -39.46 -41.38
C GLY A 877 -20.00 -38.87 -40.35
N ALA A 878 -20.66 -39.73 -39.57
CA ALA A 878 -21.64 -39.31 -38.58
C ALA A 878 -21.05 -38.36 -37.52
N GLY A 879 -21.42 -37.07 -37.59
CA GLY A 879 -20.92 -36.02 -36.69
C GLY A 879 -19.47 -35.58 -36.97
N GLY A 880 -18.96 -35.76 -38.20
CA GLY A 880 -17.61 -35.35 -38.57
C GLY A 880 -16.50 -36.24 -38.01
N ARG A 881 -16.82 -37.47 -37.59
CA ARG A 881 -15.86 -38.39 -36.94
C ARG A 881 -14.75 -38.85 -37.88
N VAL A 882 -15.08 -39.22 -39.12
CA VAL A 882 -14.11 -39.72 -40.10
C VAL A 882 -13.18 -38.57 -40.53
N LEU A 883 -13.74 -37.38 -40.77
CA LEU A 883 -12.96 -36.17 -41.01
C LEU A 883 -12.00 -35.83 -39.86
N LYS A 884 -12.44 -35.96 -38.61
CA LYS A 884 -11.57 -35.75 -37.44
C LYS A 884 -10.45 -36.79 -37.37
N GLU A 885 -10.75 -38.07 -37.60
CA GLU A 885 -9.76 -39.15 -37.63
C GLU A 885 -8.71 -38.93 -38.74
N LEU A 886 -9.12 -38.45 -39.92
CA LEU A 886 -8.24 -38.04 -41.02
C LEU A 886 -7.37 -36.83 -40.64
N ILE A 887 -7.95 -35.81 -39.99
CA ILE A 887 -7.20 -34.64 -39.50
C ILE A 887 -6.17 -35.07 -38.44
N SER A 888 -6.48 -36.02 -37.56
CA SER A 888 -5.53 -36.56 -36.59
C SER A 888 -4.42 -37.40 -37.27
N LYS A 889 -4.74 -38.26 -38.25
CA LYS A 889 -3.75 -39.07 -38.99
C LYS A 889 -2.79 -38.24 -39.83
N ALA A 890 -3.29 -37.19 -40.49
CA ALA A 890 -2.47 -36.21 -41.20
C ALA A 890 -1.59 -35.34 -40.27
N GLY A 891 -1.57 -35.59 -38.96
CA GLY A 891 -0.79 -34.83 -37.97
C GLY A 891 -1.38 -33.47 -37.61
N GLY A 892 -2.63 -33.20 -38.01
CA GLY A 892 -3.25 -31.90 -37.90
C GLY A 892 -3.71 -31.53 -36.50
N ASP A 893 -3.73 -32.43 -35.51
CA ASP A 893 -4.39 -32.12 -34.23
C ASP A 893 -3.66 -31.02 -33.44
N GLU A 894 -2.34 -31.03 -33.46
CA GLU A 894 -1.46 -30.01 -32.87
C GLU A 894 -1.38 -28.72 -33.71
N VAL A 895 -1.74 -28.80 -35.00
CA VAL A 895 -1.64 -27.69 -35.97
C VAL A 895 -2.72 -26.64 -35.73
N ARG A 896 -2.30 -25.44 -35.32
CA ARG A 896 -3.12 -24.23 -35.32
C ARG A 896 -3.21 -23.64 -36.74
N ASN A 897 -4.31 -22.93 -37.03
CA ASN A 897 -4.66 -22.39 -38.36
C ASN A 897 -5.08 -23.43 -39.44
N LYS A 898 -5.52 -24.64 -39.08
CA LYS A 898 -6.16 -25.57 -40.03
C LYS A 898 -7.61 -25.16 -40.34
N SER A 899 -8.01 -25.14 -41.61
CA SER A 899 -9.42 -25.17 -42.03
C SER A 899 -9.62 -26.25 -43.09
N VAL A 900 -10.77 -26.93 -43.03
CA VAL A 900 -11.19 -27.91 -44.04
C VAL A 900 -12.64 -27.61 -44.36
N ASP A 901 -12.83 -26.78 -45.38
CA ASP A 901 -14.13 -26.26 -45.75
C ASP A 901 -14.79 -27.28 -46.70
N ILE A 902 -15.87 -27.90 -46.21
CA ILE A 902 -16.63 -28.93 -46.93
C ILE A 902 -18.04 -28.39 -47.18
N PRO A 903 -18.53 -28.37 -48.43
CA PRO A 903 -19.84 -27.86 -48.76
C PRO A 903 -20.96 -28.73 -48.18
N ASP A 904 -22.05 -28.07 -47.79
CA ASP A 904 -23.21 -28.70 -47.16
C ASP A 904 -23.88 -29.71 -48.11
N ALA A 905 -24.40 -30.82 -47.59
CA ALA A 905 -24.93 -31.94 -48.39
C ALA A 905 -26.28 -31.65 -49.12
N LYS A 906 -26.58 -30.37 -49.36
CA LYS A 906 -27.68 -29.83 -50.17
C LYS A 906 -27.21 -28.83 -51.24
N SER A 907 -25.96 -28.37 -51.18
CA SER A 907 -25.34 -27.53 -52.20
C SER A 907 -24.89 -28.36 -53.40
N GLN A 908 -24.82 -27.74 -54.59
CA GLN A 908 -24.28 -28.38 -55.80
C GLN A 908 -22.76 -28.18 -55.97
N GLU A 909 -22.08 -27.75 -54.91
CA GLU A 909 -20.63 -27.55 -54.90
C GLU A 909 -19.95 -28.86 -54.52
N ASN A 910 -19.17 -29.43 -55.43
CA ASN A 910 -18.45 -30.70 -55.21
C ASN A 910 -17.04 -30.49 -54.61
N LYS A 911 -16.72 -29.26 -54.20
CA LYS A 911 -15.34 -28.79 -53.98
C LYS A 911 -15.00 -28.71 -52.50
N ILE A 912 -14.01 -29.50 -52.07
CA ILE A 912 -13.41 -29.42 -50.73
C ILE A 912 -12.19 -28.49 -50.79
N VAL A 913 -12.05 -27.59 -49.80
CA VAL A 913 -10.89 -26.70 -49.67
C VAL A 913 -10.15 -27.01 -48.38
N VAL A 914 -8.85 -27.28 -48.47
CA VAL A 914 -7.97 -27.56 -47.34
C VAL A 914 -6.96 -26.43 -47.20
N GLN A 915 -6.93 -25.80 -46.02
CA GLN A 915 -6.02 -24.71 -45.68
C GLN A 915 -5.14 -25.12 -44.48
N GLY A 916 -3.82 -24.96 -44.60
CA GLY A 916 -2.90 -25.27 -43.51
C GLY A 916 -1.43 -25.37 -43.95
N PRO A 917 -0.53 -25.90 -43.11
CA PRO A 917 0.87 -26.10 -43.46
C PRO A 917 1.06 -27.04 -44.65
N LYS A 918 1.99 -26.73 -45.55
CA LYS A 918 2.25 -27.48 -46.80
C LYS A 918 2.37 -29.01 -46.63
N ALA A 919 2.91 -29.47 -45.50
CA ALA A 919 3.01 -30.90 -45.15
C ALA A 919 1.65 -31.52 -44.78
N PHE A 920 0.85 -30.85 -43.95
CA PHE A 920 -0.48 -31.29 -43.52
C PHE A 920 -1.46 -31.38 -44.69
N VAL A 921 -1.48 -30.35 -45.56
CA VAL A 921 -2.36 -30.31 -46.74
C VAL A 921 -2.10 -31.52 -47.63
N LYS A 922 -0.83 -31.80 -47.96
CA LYS A 922 -0.44 -32.92 -48.84
C LYS A 922 -0.68 -34.29 -48.22
N ALA A 923 -0.59 -34.42 -46.89
CA ALA A 923 -0.97 -35.64 -46.19
C ALA A 923 -2.49 -35.87 -46.24
N LEU A 924 -3.30 -34.88 -45.85
CA LEU A 924 -4.75 -35.00 -45.80
C LEU A 924 -5.37 -35.24 -47.19
N VAL A 925 -4.89 -34.53 -48.23
CA VAL A 925 -5.32 -34.72 -49.61
C VAL A 925 -5.01 -36.13 -50.12
N LYS A 926 -3.90 -36.75 -49.68
CA LYS A 926 -3.55 -38.13 -50.03
C LYS A 926 -4.50 -39.13 -49.37
N GLU A 927 -4.81 -38.97 -48.09
CA GLU A 927 -5.70 -39.89 -47.35
C GLU A 927 -7.16 -39.83 -47.86
N ILE A 928 -7.67 -38.63 -48.14
CA ILE A 928 -9.03 -38.47 -48.70
C ILE A 928 -9.12 -39.15 -50.08
N LYS A 929 -8.09 -39.00 -50.93
CA LYS A 929 -8.03 -39.70 -52.23
C LYS A 929 -8.00 -41.23 -52.07
N THR A 930 -7.34 -41.79 -51.06
CA THR A 930 -7.38 -43.24 -50.81
C THR A 930 -8.75 -43.75 -50.34
N ILE A 931 -9.51 -42.98 -49.56
CA ILE A 931 -10.86 -43.40 -49.12
C ILE A 931 -11.86 -43.44 -50.27
N VAL A 932 -11.77 -42.51 -51.23
CA VAL A 932 -12.59 -42.55 -52.45
C VAL A 932 -12.31 -43.83 -53.23
N ALA A 933 -11.03 -44.18 -53.44
CA ALA A 933 -10.62 -45.40 -54.12
C ALA A 933 -11.02 -46.69 -53.37
N GLU A 934 -10.95 -46.74 -52.04
CA GLU A 934 -11.47 -47.87 -51.24
C GLU A 934 -12.98 -48.06 -51.44
N ARG A 935 -13.75 -46.98 -51.60
CA ARG A 935 -15.21 -47.02 -51.75
C ARG A 935 -15.69 -47.51 -53.11
N GLU A 936 -15.01 -47.11 -54.19
CA GLU A 936 -15.32 -47.52 -55.57
C GLU A 936 -15.19 -49.05 -55.79
N ASN A 937 -14.52 -49.78 -54.88
CA ASN A 937 -14.19 -51.21 -55.01
C ASN A 937 -14.92 -52.13 -54.01
N SER A 938 -16.08 -51.71 -53.46
CA SER A 938 -16.80 -52.44 -52.40
C SER A 938 -17.91 -53.39 -52.90
N ILE A 939 -18.11 -54.53 -52.19
CA ILE A 939 -18.95 -55.67 -52.60
C ILE A 939 -19.88 -56.11 -51.43
N THR A 940 -21.02 -56.74 -51.72
CA THR A 940 -22.01 -57.29 -50.77
C THR A 940 -22.02 -58.84 -50.72
N LYS A 941 -22.29 -59.43 -49.54
CA LYS A 941 -22.48 -60.88 -49.32
C LYS A 941 -23.55 -61.14 -48.23
N GLU A 942 -24.33 -62.21 -48.34
CA GLU A 942 -25.31 -62.66 -47.33
C GLU A 942 -24.75 -63.76 -46.39
N LEU A 943 -25.26 -63.86 -45.16
CA LEU A 943 -24.90 -64.88 -44.14
C LEU A 943 -26.09 -65.23 -43.22
N GLU A 944 -26.24 -66.50 -42.79
CA GLU A 944 -27.37 -66.98 -41.95
C GLU A 944 -26.96 -67.35 -40.51
N ILE A 945 -27.79 -67.01 -39.50
CA ILE A 945 -27.48 -67.16 -38.07
C ILE A 945 -28.71 -67.66 -37.28
N PRO A 946 -28.56 -68.58 -36.29
CA PRO A 946 -29.66 -69.00 -35.41
C PRO A 946 -30.28 -67.87 -34.58
N SER A 947 -31.61 -67.89 -34.44
CA SER A 947 -32.44 -66.87 -33.76
C SER A 947 -31.89 -66.40 -32.41
N ASP A 948 -31.52 -67.36 -31.57
CA ASP A 948 -31.25 -67.15 -30.15
C ASP A 948 -29.93 -66.39 -29.92
N ARG A 949 -29.07 -66.33 -30.95
CA ARG A 949 -27.78 -65.63 -30.93
C ARG A 949 -27.75 -64.37 -31.81
N VAL A 950 -28.82 -64.01 -32.51
CA VAL A 950 -28.94 -62.71 -33.20
C VAL A 950 -28.82 -61.55 -32.20
N GLY A 951 -29.43 -61.68 -31.02
CA GLY A 951 -29.26 -60.71 -29.93
C GLY A 951 -27.83 -60.59 -29.40
N ALA A 952 -27.07 -61.69 -29.42
CA ALA A 952 -25.65 -61.71 -29.01
C ALA A 952 -24.73 -61.07 -30.07
N LEU A 953 -25.03 -61.25 -31.36
CA LEU A 953 -24.35 -60.57 -32.46
C LEU A 953 -24.51 -59.04 -32.40
N ILE A 954 -25.69 -58.56 -31.98
CA ILE A 954 -25.96 -57.14 -31.79
C ILE A 954 -25.24 -56.63 -30.53
N GLY A 955 -25.42 -57.31 -29.40
CA GLY A 955 -24.93 -56.89 -28.10
C GLY A 955 -25.70 -55.70 -27.50
N PRO A 956 -25.51 -55.39 -26.20
CA PRO A 956 -26.19 -54.27 -25.55
C PRO A 956 -25.89 -52.94 -26.25
N GLY A 957 -26.93 -52.29 -26.79
CA GLY A 957 -26.79 -51.02 -27.52
C GLY A 957 -26.14 -51.12 -28.91
N GLY A 958 -26.05 -52.33 -29.48
CA GLY A 958 -25.38 -52.56 -30.78
C GLY A 958 -23.85 -52.59 -30.68
N SER A 959 -23.29 -52.83 -29.49
CA SER A 959 -21.86 -52.79 -29.22
C SER A 959 -21.06 -53.83 -30.01
N VAL A 960 -21.47 -55.10 -29.99
CA VAL A 960 -20.77 -56.21 -30.68
C VAL A 960 -20.84 -56.02 -32.19
N ARG A 961 -22.02 -55.64 -32.71
CA ARG A 961 -22.18 -55.24 -34.12
C ARG A 961 -21.19 -54.13 -34.49
N ARG A 962 -21.19 -53.00 -33.78
CA ARG A 962 -20.32 -51.85 -34.07
C ARG A 962 -18.84 -52.21 -33.97
N GLN A 963 -18.47 -53.11 -33.06
CA GLN A 963 -17.10 -53.61 -32.95
C GLN A 963 -16.70 -54.40 -34.20
N LEU A 964 -17.54 -55.32 -34.68
CA LEU A 964 -17.30 -56.06 -35.93
C LEU A 964 -17.28 -55.14 -37.16
N GLU A 965 -18.20 -54.16 -37.22
CA GLU A 965 -18.23 -53.15 -38.29
C GLU A 965 -16.94 -52.31 -38.31
N SER A 966 -16.42 -51.94 -37.13
CA SER A 966 -15.21 -51.14 -36.97
C SER A 966 -13.91 -51.93 -37.18
N GLU A 967 -13.85 -53.18 -36.70
CA GLU A 967 -12.66 -54.03 -36.75
C GLU A 967 -12.32 -54.46 -38.18
N PHE A 968 -13.35 -54.82 -38.97
CA PHE A 968 -13.18 -55.25 -40.35
C PHE A 968 -13.45 -54.14 -41.38
N ARG A 969 -13.91 -52.95 -40.96
CA ARG A 969 -14.39 -51.86 -41.86
C ARG A 969 -15.52 -52.32 -42.81
N VAL A 970 -16.46 -53.09 -42.29
CA VAL A 970 -17.57 -53.72 -43.04
C VAL A 970 -18.91 -53.20 -42.52
N ARG A 971 -19.90 -52.97 -43.37
CA ARG A 971 -21.27 -52.61 -42.93
C ARG A 971 -22.08 -53.89 -42.72
N LEU A 972 -22.69 -54.05 -41.54
CA LEU A 972 -23.54 -55.19 -41.19
C LEU A 972 -25.00 -54.75 -41.19
N LEU A 973 -25.76 -55.17 -42.21
CA LEU A 973 -27.19 -54.87 -42.32
C LEU A 973 -27.99 -56.10 -41.88
N LEU A 974 -28.67 -55.96 -40.74
CA LEU A 974 -29.50 -57.00 -40.14
C LEU A 974 -30.97 -56.79 -40.54
N PRO A 975 -31.76 -57.86 -40.73
CA PRO A 975 -33.18 -57.75 -41.06
C PRO A 975 -33.99 -57.21 -39.88
N GLU A 976 -35.13 -56.61 -40.16
CA GLU A 976 -36.00 -56.02 -39.14
C GLU A 976 -36.72 -57.09 -38.29
N ILE A 977 -37.19 -56.69 -37.10
CA ILE A 977 -37.79 -57.58 -36.10
C ILE A 977 -39.21 -57.98 -36.55
N GLY A 978 -39.26 -58.97 -37.43
CA GLY A 978 -40.48 -59.53 -38.01
C GLY A 978 -40.24 -60.34 -39.30
N ASP A 979 -39.09 -60.14 -39.95
CA ASP A 979 -38.87 -60.70 -41.28
C ASP A 979 -38.53 -62.20 -41.32
N LYS A 980 -38.93 -62.87 -42.41
CA LYS A 980 -38.72 -64.32 -42.57
C LYS A 980 -37.37 -64.68 -43.20
N SER A 981 -36.77 -63.74 -43.94
CA SER A 981 -35.42 -63.81 -44.49
C SER A 981 -34.39 -63.50 -43.40
N ARG A 982 -33.97 -64.54 -42.67
CA ARG A 982 -33.03 -64.46 -41.53
C ARG A 982 -31.56 -64.32 -41.95
N LYS A 983 -31.31 -63.53 -42.99
CA LYS A 983 -30.00 -63.28 -43.59
C LYS A 983 -29.47 -61.93 -43.12
N VAL A 984 -28.21 -61.90 -42.70
CA VAL A 984 -27.45 -60.67 -42.45
C VAL A 984 -26.64 -60.36 -43.69
N GLU A 985 -26.78 -59.14 -44.21
CA GLU A 985 -25.94 -58.65 -45.31
C GLU A 985 -24.66 -57.99 -44.76
N ILE A 986 -23.57 -58.23 -45.48
CA ILE A 986 -22.21 -57.90 -45.09
C ILE A 986 -21.55 -57.20 -46.28
N SER A 987 -21.24 -55.90 -46.19
CA SER A 987 -20.70 -55.13 -47.32
C SER A 987 -19.39 -54.37 -47.04
N GLY A 988 -18.42 -54.51 -47.94
CA GLY A 988 -17.07 -53.99 -47.78
C GLY A 988 -16.08 -54.58 -48.80
N LEU A 989 -14.79 -54.59 -48.46
CA LEU A 989 -13.74 -55.25 -49.23
C LEU A 989 -13.85 -56.78 -49.06
N SER A 990 -13.62 -57.53 -50.15
CA SER A 990 -13.80 -58.99 -50.21
C SER A 990 -13.01 -59.77 -49.15
N GLU A 991 -11.78 -59.36 -48.87
CA GLU A 991 -10.91 -59.96 -47.85
C GLU A 991 -11.48 -59.78 -46.44
N ASN A 992 -11.99 -58.58 -46.13
CA ASN A 992 -12.51 -58.24 -44.82
C ASN A 992 -13.84 -58.95 -44.50
N ILE A 993 -14.68 -59.16 -45.52
CA ILE A 993 -15.92 -59.97 -45.42
C ILE A 993 -15.57 -61.39 -44.92
N ALA A 994 -14.57 -62.03 -45.52
CA ALA A 994 -14.14 -63.39 -45.16
C ALA A 994 -13.47 -63.50 -43.77
N ALA A 995 -12.91 -62.41 -43.26
CA ALA A 995 -12.37 -62.35 -41.90
C ALA A 995 -13.47 -62.16 -40.84
N CYS A 996 -14.43 -61.27 -41.10
CA CYS A 996 -15.58 -61.01 -40.23
C CYS A 996 -16.43 -62.28 -40.02
N GLU A 997 -16.74 -62.99 -41.11
CA GLU A 997 -17.44 -64.27 -41.13
C GLU A 997 -16.82 -65.29 -40.15
N LYS A 998 -15.49 -65.46 -40.18
CA LYS A 998 -14.77 -66.39 -39.29
C LYS A 998 -14.88 -66.01 -37.81
N LYS A 999 -14.79 -64.72 -37.47
CA LYS A 999 -14.85 -64.25 -36.06
C LYS A 999 -16.25 -64.39 -35.46
N ILE A 1000 -17.30 -64.19 -36.25
CA ILE A 1000 -18.69 -64.42 -35.84
C ILE A 1000 -18.90 -65.89 -35.44
N PHE A 1001 -18.42 -66.83 -36.26
CA PHE A 1001 -18.55 -68.26 -35.97
C PHE A 1001 -17.75 -68.75 -34.76
N SER A 1002 -16.58 -68.18 -34.47
CA SER A 1002 -15.72 -68.63 -33.37
C SER A 1002 -16.13 -68.07 -32.01
N THR A 1003 -16.43 -66.78 -31.91
CA THR A 1003 -16.53 -66.07 -30.62
C THR A 1003 -17.95 -65.99 -30.06
N ILE A 1004 -18.99 -66.01 -30.90
CA ILE A 1004 -20.38 -65.69 -30.49
C ILE A 1004 -21.25 -66.95 -30.33
N ILE A 1005 -20.82 -68.10 -30.85
CA ILE A 1005 -21.63 -69.32 -30.98
C ILE A 1005 -21.28 -70.41 -29.94
N ARG A 1006 -20.18 -70.28 -29.19
CA ARG A 1006 -19.76 -71.22 -28.14
C ARG A 1006 -19.41 -70.49 -26.83
N ASP A 1007 -19.76 -71.09 -25.70
CA ASP A 1007 -19.60 -70.55 -24.33
C ASP A 1007 -18.91 -71.59 -23.41
N THR A 1008 -18.32 -71.13 -22.29
CA THR A 1008 -17.70 -71.99 -21.27
C THR A 1008 -18.15 -71.58 -19.85
N CYS A 1009 -18.31 -72.55 -18.94
CA CYS A 1009 -18.68 -72.36 -17.53
C CYS A 1009 -18.03 -73.47 -16.68
N ASP A 1010 -17.57 -73.15 -15.46
CA ASP A 1010 -16.81 -74.09 -14.61
C ASP A 1010 -17.70 -74.86 -13.60
N LEU A 1011 -18.54 -74.16 -12.82
CA LEU A 1011 -19.38 -74.77 -11.77
C LEU A 1011 -20.70 -74.00 -11.58
N GLU A 1012 -21.78 -74.68 -11.17
CA GLU A 1012 -23.10 -74.08 -10.90
C GLU A 1012 -23.71 -74.66 -9.61
N ILE A 1013 -24.03 -73.79 -8.64
CA ILE A 1013 -24.62 -74.15 -7.34
C ILE A 1013 -26.03 -73.54 -7.23
N SER A 1014 -27.01 -74.25 -6.68
CA SER A 1014 -28.41 -73.79 -6.59
C SER A 1014 -28.73 -73.26 -5.18
N VAL A 1015 -29.00 -71.96 -5.04
CA VAL A 1015 -29.32 -71.32 -3.74
C VAL A 1015 -30.81 -70.94 -3.69
N PRO A 1016 -31.60 -71.37 -2.68
CA PRO A 1016 -33.01 -70.97 -2.53
C PRO A 1016 -33.18 -69.45 -2.38
N ALA A 1017 -34.19 -68.87 -3.04
CA ALA A 1017 -34.40 -67.42 -3.06
C ALA A 1017 -34.58 -66.80 -1.66
N SER A 1018 -35.30 -67.47 -0.75
CA SER A 1018 -35.54 -67.00 0.62
C SER A 1018 -34.26 -66.94 1.47
N TYR A 1019 -33.31 -67.84 1.24
CA TYR A 1019 -32.02 -67.86 1.95
C TYR A 1019 -30.97 -66.95 1.29
N HIS A 1020 -31.20 -66.50 0.05
CA HIS A 1020 -30.26 -65.66 -0.71
C HIS A 1020 -29.84 -64.38 0.03
N GLU A 1021 -30.76 -63.73 0.77
CA GLU A 1021 -30.44 -62.50 1.53
C GLU A 1021 -29.41 -62.77 2.65
N PHE A 1022 -29.56 -63.88 3.36
CA PHE A 1022 -28.65 -64.30 4.43
C PHE A 1022 -27.32 -64.81 3.86
N VAL A 1023 -27.37 -65.77 2.94
CA VAL A 1023 -26.19 -66.42 2.33
C VAL A 1023 -25.28 -65.39 1.65
N SER A 1024 -25.85 -64.39 0.96
CA SER A 1024 -25.06 -63.34 0.29
C SER A 1024 -24.56 -62.23 1.21
N GLU A 1025 -25.04 -62.12 2.46
CA GLU A 1025 -24.87 -60.94 3.34
C GLU A 1025 -25.16 -59.60 2.62
N LYS A 1026 -26.28 -59.53 1.87
CA LYS A 1026 -26.61 -58.40 0.96
C LYS A 1026 -25.47 -58.01 -0.01
N GLY A 1027 -24.66 -58.99 -0.40
CA GLY A 1027 -23.52 -58.86 -1.32
C GLY A 1027 -22.14 -58.91 -0.66
N ALA A 1028 -22.02 -58.76 0.66
CA ALA A 1028 -20.73 -58.75 1.34
C ALA A 1028 -19.99 -60.10 1.25
N PHE A 1029 -20.71 -61.23 1.29
CA PHE A 1029 -20.10 -62.55 1.13
C PHE A 1029 -19.63 -62.79 -0.32
N ILE A 1030 -20.40 -62.34 -1.32
CA ILE A 1030 -19.99 -62.40 -2.74
C ILE A 1030 -18.73 -61.56 -2.97
N GLN A 1031 -18.61 -60.40 -2.32
CA GLN A 1031 -17.39 -59.60 -2.36
C GLN A 1031 -16.21 -60.34 -1.72
N LYS A 1032 -16.42 -61.06 -0.61
CA LYS A 1032 -15.39 -61.91 0.03
C LYS A 1032 -14.95 -63.06 -0.88
N LEU A 1033 -15.86 -63.72 -1.61
CA LEU A 1033 -15.51 -64.75 -2.59
C LEU A 1033 -14.67 -64.21 -3.75
N ARG A 1034 -14.87 -62.94 -4.14
CA ARG A 1034 -14.04 -62.27 -5.14
C ARG A 1034 -12.68 -61.82 -4.60
N SER A 1035 -12.61 -61.28 -3.37
CA SER A 1035 -11.35 -60.75 -2.82
C SER A 1035 -10.43 -61.80 -2.23
N ASP A 1036 -11.00 -62.83 -1.59
CA ASP A 1036 -10.23 -63.80 -0.79
C ASP A 1036 -9.98 -65.11 -1.59
N PHE A 1037 -10.73 -65.35 -2.69
CA PHE A 1037 -10.66 -66.58 -3.49
C PHE A 1037 -10.67 -66.38 -5.02
N PHE A 1038 -10.74 -65.14 -5.53
CA PHE A 1038 -10.80 -64.82 -6.97
C PHE A 1038 -11.93 -65.51 -7.76
N VAL A 1039 -13.02 -65.89 -7.08
CA VAL A 1039 -14.19 -66.51 -7.72
C VAL A 1039 -15.25 -65.45 -8.02
N ASN A 1040 -15.60 -65.31 -9.30
CA ASN A 1040 -16.66 -64.41 -9.74
C ASN A 1040 -18.00 -65.17 -9.86
N VAL A 1041 -19.06 -64.62 -9.25
CA VAL A 1041 -20.39 -65.25 -9.21
C VAL A 1041 -21.32 -64.59 -10.24
N LYS A 1042 -21.83 -65.37 -11.19
CA LYS A 1042 -22.72 -64.94 -12.27
C LYS A 1042 -24.06 -65.68 -12.16
N PHE A 1043 -25.17 -64.94 -12.07
CA PHE A 1043 -26.51 -65.53 -11.86
C PHE A 1043 -27.28 -65.85 -13.14
N GLY A 1044 -26.63 -65.80 -14.31
CA GLY A 1044 -27.28 -65.91 -15.61
C GLY A 1044 -28.50 -64.98 -15.74
N ASN A 1045 -29.62 -65.52 -16.22
CA ASN A 1045 -30.87 -64.79 -16.38
C ASN A 1045 -31.56 -64.44 -15.02
N ALA A 1046 -31.15 -65.04 -13.90
CA ALA A 1046 -31.68 -64.76 -12.56
C ALA A 1046 -31.07 -63.50 -11.90
N ASN A 1047 -30.09 -62.85 -12.53
CA ASN A 1047 -29.34 -61.70 -11.99
C ASN A 1047 -30.24 -60.54 -11.50
N GLY A 1048 -31.36 -60.29 -12.19
CA GLY A 1048 -32.37 -59.30 -11.76
C GLY A 1048 -33.10 -59.68 -10.48
N LYS A 1049 -33.43 -60.97 -10.28
CA LYS A 1049 -34.05 -61.48 -9.04
C LYS A 1049 -33.06 -61.44 -7.87
N ALA A 1050 -31.84 -61.94 -8.08
CA ALA A 1050 -30.78 -61.98 -7.07
C ALA A 1050 -30.46 -60.57 -6.50
N ASN A 1051 -30.29 -59.58 -7.37
CA ASN A 1051 -30.04 -58.19 -6.96
C ASN A 1051 -31.25 -57.54 -6.27
N LYS A 1052 -32.48 -57.92 -6.60
CA LYS A 1052 -33.69 -57.39 -5.94
C LYS A 1052 -33.80 -57.91 -4.50
N LEU A 1053 -33.58 -59.21 -4.29
CA LEU A 1053 -33.61 -59.85 -2.98
C LEU A 1053 -32.50 -59.32 -2.06
N ALA A 1054 -31.25 -59.24 -2.55
CA ALA A 1054 -30.13 -58.71 -1.78
C ALA A 1054 -30.26 -57.21 -1.38
N ARG A 1055 -31.24 -56.48 -1.92
CA ARG A 1055 -31.47 -55.04 -1.69
C ARG A 1055 -32.83 -54.74 -1.03
N SER A 1056 -33.45 -55.73 -0.41
CA SER A 1056 -34.64 -55.58 0.43
C SER A 1056 -34.43 -54.54 1.56
N ARG A 1057 -35.49 -53.79 1.88
CA ARG A 1057 -35.51 -52.85 3.01
C ARG A 1057 -35.97 -53.56 4.28
N LEU A 1058 -35.29 -53.33 5.39
CA LEU A 1058 -35.64 -53.88 6.69
C LEU A 1058 -36.78 -53.07 7.33
N SER A 1059 -37.74 -53.76 7.94
CA SER A 1059 -38.72 -53.17 8.86
C SER A 1059 -38.15 -53.14 10.28
N ILE A 1060 -38.17 -51.96 10.91
CA ILE A 1060 -37.76 -51.76 12.31
C ILE A 1060 -38.96 -51.15 13.05
N PRO A 1061 -39.53 -51.82 14.08
CA PRO A 1061 -40.63 -51.27 14.86
C PRO A 1061 -40.12 -50.15 15.78
N THR A 1062 -40.42 -48.90 15.47
CA THR A 1062 -39.81 -47.74 16.14
C THR A 1062 -40.29 -47.52 17.58
N GLU A 1063 -41.55 -47.86 17.89
CA GLU A 1063 -42.20 -47.51 19.16
C GLU A 1063 -41.61 -48.26 20.36
N ASN A 1064 -41.28 -49.54 20.21
CA ASN A 1064 -40.73 -50.37 21.29
C ASN A 1064 -39.21 -50.17 21.51
N VAL A 1065 -38.50 -49.71 20.48
CA VAL A 1065 -37.02 -49.73 20.40
C VAL A 1065 -36.36 -48.47 20.96
N VAL A 1066 -37.01 -47.30 20.87
CA VAL A 1066 -36.47 -46.01 21.38
C VAL A 1066 -36.48 -45.99 22.92
N GLY A 1067 -35.50 -45.31 23.54
CA GLY A 1067 -35.39 -45.16 24.99
C GLY A 1067 -36.12 -43.92 25.54
N THR A 1068 -36.41 -43.93 26.84
CA THR A 1068 -36.88 -42.75 27.59
C THR A 1068 -35.71 -41.79 27.87
N GLU A 1069 -36.00 -40.56 28.32
CA GLU A 1069 -35.00 -39.48 28.34
C GLU A 1069 -33.78 -39.75 29.24
N GLU A 1070 -33.91 -40.59 30.27
CA GLU A 1070 -32.84 -40.93 31.22
C GLU A 1070 -31.88 -42.02 30.70
N GLU A 1071 -32.25 -42.80 29.68
CA GLU A 1071 -31.41 -43.85 29.12
C GLU A 1071 -30.56 -43.37 27.92
N SER A 1072 -29.32 -43.88 27.80
CA SER A 1072 -28.37 -43.49 26.74
C SER A 1072 -28.18 -44.54 25.64
N ILE A 1073 -28.39 -45.82 25.97
CA ILE A 1073 -28.31 -46.98 25.08
C ILE A 1073 -29.36 -47.98 25.54
N LYS A 1074 -30.21 -48.47 24.62
CA LYS A 1074 -31.26 -49.46 24.89
C LYS A 1074 -31.15 -50.63 23.91
N PHE A 1075 -31.31 -51.85 24.40
CA PHE A 1075 -31.31 -53.08 23.61
C PHE A 1075 -32.66 -53.79 23.75
N THR A 1076 -33.24 -54.23 22.64
CA THR A 1076 -34.44 -55.07 22.61
C THR A 1076 -34.24 -56.24 21.65
N GLN A 1077 -34.93 -57.35 21.90
CA GLN A 1077 -34.85 -58.56 21.08
C GLN A 1077 -36.25 -59.10 20.77
N GLU A 1078 -36.40 -59.67 19.58
CA GLU A 1078 -37.64 -60.16 19.00
C GLU A 1078 -37.35 -61.42 18.16
N GLU A 1079 -38.18 -62.45 18.26
CA GLU A 1079 -37.94 -63.74 17.59
C GLU A 1079 -38.78 -63.81 16.30
N ILE A 1080 -38.09 -63.78 15.15
CA ILE A 1080 -38.67 -63.74 13.80
C ILE A 1080 -38.00 -64.86 12.97
N PRO A 1081 -38.65 -66.04 12.80
CA PRO A 1081 -38.10 -67.14 12.01
C PRO A 1081 -37.97 -66.82 10.51
N ILE A 1082 -37.29 -67.70 9.76
CA ILE A 1082 -37.20 -67.67 8.30
C ILE A 1082 -37.86 -68.93 7.75
N GLU A 1083 -39.05 -68.80 7.17
CA GLU A 1083 -39.77 -69.91 6.55
C GLU A 1083 -39.32 -70.13 5.09
N LEU A 1084 -39.43 -71.38 4.63
CA LEU A 1084 -39.11 -71.78 3.26
C LEU A 1084 -40.34 -71.61 2.36
N ASP A 1085 -40.33 -70.55 1.56
CA ASP A 1085 -41.34 -70.31 0.52
C ASP A 1085 -40.88 -70.89 -0.82
N GLU A 1086 -41.24 -72.15 -1.08
CA GLU A 1086 -40.85 -72.91 -2.28
C GLU A 1086 -41.31 -72.23 -3.58
N ALA A 1087 -42.39 -71.42 -3.53
CA ALA A 1087 -42.95 -70.76 -4.71
C ALA A 1087 -42.00 -69.69 -5.33
N GLN A 1088 -40.98 -69.24 -4.60
CA GLN A 1088 -40.03 -68.23 -5.11
C GLN A 1088 -38.89 -68.82 -5.97
N GLY A 1089 -38.68 -70.14 -5.89
CA GLY A 1089 -37.68 -70.89 -6.66
C GLY A 1089 -36.24 -70.71 -6.20
N SER A 1090 -35.30 -71.31 -6.94
CA SER A 1090 -33.85 -71.19 -6.69
C SER A 1090 -33.16 -70.23 -7.65
N ILE A 1091 -31.97 -69.78 -7.24
CA ILE A 1091 -31.08 -68.89 -7.99
C ILE A 1091 -29.79 -69.67 -8.27
N PRO A 1092 -29.45 -69.93 -9.55
CA PRO A 1092 -28.17 -70.53 -9.90
C PRO A 1092 -27.02 -69.54 -9.67
N TRP A 1093 -26.04 -69.94 -8.87
CA TRP A 1093 -24.77 -69.27 -8.68
C TRP A 1093 -23.73 -69.96 -9.58
N ARG A 1094 -23.47 -69.41 -10.76
CA ARG A 1094 -22.39 -69.91 -11.63
C ARG A 1094 -21.08 -69.30 -11.19
N LEU A 1095 -20.12 -70.14 -10.86
CA LEU A 1095 -18.80 -69.75 -10.42
C LEU A 1095 -17.86 -69.81 -11.62
N SER A 1096 -17.12 -68.72 -11.86
CA SER A 1096 -15.98 -68.69 -12.79
C SER A 1096 -14.75 -68.17 -12.04
N TYR A 1097 -13.68 -68.96 -12.04
CA TYR A 1097 -12.41 -68.56 -11.42
C TYR A 1097 -11.66 -67.62 -12.37
N GLU A 1098 -11.45 -66.38 -11.93
CA GLU A 1098 -10.86 -65.29 -12.71
C GLU A 1098 -9.71 -64.71 -11.87
N PRO A 1099 -8.52 -65.35 -11.85
CA PRO A 1099 -7.38 -64.85 -11.09
C PRO A 1099 -6.92 -63.50 -11.64
N VAL A 1100 -6.46 -62.62 -10.75
CA VAL A 1100 -5.87 -61.33 -11.17
C VAL A 1100 -4.46 -61.60 -11.64
N ASP A 1101 -4.21 -61.37 -12.94
CA ASP A 1101 -2.88 -61.49 -13.50
C ASP A 1101 -2.03 -60.28 -13.08
N LEU A 1102 -1.02 -60.53 -12.23
CA LEU A 1102 -0.10 -59.53 -11.68
C LEU A 1102 1.30 -59.59 -12.33
N SER A 1103 1.44 -60.36 -13.42
CA SER A 1103 2.71 -60.53 -14.15
C SER A 1103 3.29 -59.21 -14.71
N ASP A 1104 2.44 -58.23 -15.02
CA ASP A 1104 2.84 -56.87 -15.45
C ASP A 1104 3.42 -56.00 -14.32
N ILE A 1105 3.31 -56.42 -13.04
CA ILE A 1105 3.62 -55.58 -11.86
C ILE A 1105 4.78 -56.14 -11.01
N LEU A 1106 4.94 -57.47 -10.96
CA LEU A 1106 5.96 -58.14 -10.14
C LEU A 1106 7.23 -58.47 -10.92
N THR A 1107 8.40 -58.35 -10.28
CA THR A 1107 9.69 -58.68 -10.92
C THR A 1107 9.86 -60.19 -11.13
N PRO A 1108 10.72 -60.63 -12.07
CA PRO A 1108 10.89 -62.07 -12.37
C PRO A 1108 11.33 -62.93 -11.19
N GLU A 1109 12.00 -62.35 -10.18
CA GLU A 1109 12.41 -63.06 -8.97
C GLU A 1109 11.27 -63.22 -7.96
N GLU A 1110 10.37 -62.23 -7.87
CA GLU A 1110 9.15 -62.30 -7.04
C GLU A 1110 8.12 -63.28 -7.61
N GLN A 1111 8.00 -63.35 -8.94
CA GLN A 1111 7.11 -64.29 -9.64
C GLN A 1111 7.43 -65.77 -9.34
N ALA A 1112 8.65 -66.09 -8.91
CA ALA A 1112 9.07 -67.45 -8.57
C ALA A 1112 8.64 -67.91 -7.15
N ALA A 1113 8.17 -67.00 -6.29
CA ALA A 1113 7.94 -67.28 -4.87
C ALA A 1113 6.50 -67.69 -4.51
N GLU A 1114 5.48 -67.28 -5.29
CA GLU A 1114 4.08 -67.56 -4.97
C GLU A 1114 3.54 -68.81 -5.68
N SER A 1115 3.53 -69.94 -4.95
CA SER A 1115 2.82 -71.15 -5.39
C SER A 1115 1.28 -70.95 -5.31
N GLN A 1116 0.68 -70.43 -6.38
CA GLN A 1116 -0.77 -70.20 -6.45
C GLN A 1116 -1.56 -71.51 -6.21
N PRO A 1117 -2.64 -71.48 -5.40
CA PRO A 1117 -3.46 -72.66 -5.13
C PRO A 1117 -4.23 -73.08 -6.39
N LYS A 1118 -4.37 -74.40 -6.63
CA LYS A 1118 -5.02 -74.89 -7.85
C LYS A 1118 -6.48 -74.47 -7.92
N LYS A 1119 -6.93 -74.03 -9.11
CA LYS A 1119 -8.32 -73.64 -9.42
C LYS A 1119 -9.37 -74.59 -8.82
N GLU A 1120 -9.16 -75.88 -8.93
CA GLU A 1120 -10.08 -76.93 -8.44
C GLU A 1120 -10.17 -76.96 -6.90
N GLU A 1121 -9.04 -76.84 -6.21
CA GLU A 1121 -8.97 -76.83 -4.74
C GLU A 1121 -9.66 -75.57 -4.17
N VAL A 1122 -9.49 -74.42 -4.83
CA VAL A 1122 -10.16 -73.15 -4.48
C VAL A 1122 -11.67 -73.26 -4.67
N LEU A 1123 -12.14 -73.81 -5.79
CA LEU A 1123 -13.58 -73.98 -6.06
C LEU A 1123 -14.25 -74.92 -5.04
N VAL A 1124 -13.58 -76.00 -4.63
CA VAL A 1124 -14.08 -76.92 -3.58
C VAL A 1124 -14.14 -76.26 -2.20
N GLN A 1125 -13.19 -75.37 -1.87
CA GLN A 1125 -13.25 -74.59 -0.63
C GLN A 1125 -14.43 -73.59 -0.65
N VAL A 1126 -14.60 -72.87 -1.76
CA VAL A 1126 -15.70 -71.91 -1.95
C VAL A 1126 -17.07 -72.59 -1.91
N GLN A 1127 -17.22 -73.78 -2.53
CA GLN A 1127 -18.44 -74.58 -2.45
C GLN A 1127 -18.83 -74.89 -1.00
N LYS A 1128 -17.90 -75.44 -0.19
CA LYS A 1128 -18.15 -75.78 1.21
C LYS A 1128 -18.53 -74.56 2.06
N LEU A 1129 -17.96 -73.39 1.77
CA LEU A 1129 -18.31 -72.13 2.44
C LEU A 1129 -19.70 -71.61 2.04
N ILE A 1130 -20.17 -71.85 0.82
CA ILE A 1130 -21.55 -71.53 0.39
C ILE A 1130 -22.54 -72.51 1.04
N GLU A 1131 -22.23 -73.80 1.06
CA GLU A 1131 -23.09 -74.85 1.63
C GLU A 1131 -23.29 -74.66 3.14
N ALA A 1132 -22.21 -74.49 3.92
CA ALA A 1132 -22.30 -74.22 5.36
C ALA A 1132 -23.07 -72.91 5.69
N ARG A 1133 -23.10 -71.94 4.76
CA ARG A 1133 -23.91 -70.71 4.91
C ARG A 1133 -25.41 -70.95 4.67
N ILE A 1134 -25.77 -71.94 3.87
CA ILE A 1134 -27.16 -72.36 3.66
C ILE A 1134 -27.69 -73.10 4.91
N GLU A 1135 -26.87 -73.99 5.51
CA GLU A 1135 -27.24 -74.74 6.72
C GLU A 1135 -27.48 -73.86 7.96
N LEU A 1136 -26.74 -72.76 8.09
CA LEU A 1136 -26.90 -71.80 9.20
C LEU A 1136 -28.11 -70.86 9.04
N ALA A 1137 -28.66 -70.70 7.82
CA ALA A 1137 -29.76 -69.78 7.54
C ALA A 1137 -31.04 -70.05 8.37
N PRO A 1138 -31.58 -71.29 8.49
CA PRO A 1138 -32.77 -71.55 9.30
C PRO A 1138 -32.58 -71.31 10.81
N GLN A 1139 -31.33 -71.32 11.32
CA GLN A 1139 -31.06 -71.09 12.75
C GLN A 1139 -31.01 -69.60 13.12
N ALA A 1140 -31.03 -68.68 12.14
CA ALA A 1140 -30.91 -67.24 12.33
C ALA A 1140 -32.25 -66.53 12.66
N SER A 1141 -33.02 -67.09 13.60
CA SER A 1141 -34.38 -66.68 13.93
C SER A 1141 -34.50 -65.50 14.91
N VAL A 1142 -33.42 -65.03 15.54
CA VAL A 1142 -33.48 -63.94 16.53
C VAL A 1142 -33.03 -62.62 15.91
N VAL A 1143 -33.79 -61.56 16.17
CA VAL A 1143 -33.47 -60.18 15.79
C VAL A 1143 -33.22 -59.36 17.06
N GLY A 1144 -32.11 -58.64 17.08
CA GLY A 1144 -31.77 -57.66 18.12
C GLY A 1144 -31.72 -56.25 17.54
N TYR A 1145 -32.34 -55.31 18.22
CA TYR A 1145 -32.30 -53.88 17.90
C TYR A 1145 -31.53 -53.15 19.01
N LEU A 1146 -30.49 -52.40 18.63
CA LEU A 1146 -29.71 -51.59 19.56
C LEU A 1146 -29.85 -50.11 19.24
N TRP A 1147 -30.56 -49.37 20.09
CA TRP A 1147 -30.73 -47.92 19.99
C TRP A 1147 -29.68 -47.18 20.81
N SER A 1148 -29.25 -46.01 20.33
CA SER A 1148 -28.39 -45.11 21.12
C SER A 1148 -28.71 -43.63 20.86
N LYS A 1149 -28.67 -42.84 21.93
CA LYS A 1149 -28.89 -41.38 21.94
C LYS A 1149 -27.80 -40.59 21.17
N LYS A 1150 -26.72 -41.25 20.69
CA LYS A 1150 -25.63 -40.64 19.90
C LYS A 1150 -25.28 -41.50 18.66
N PRO A 1151 -25.98 -41.34 17.52
CA PRO A 1151 -25.70 -42.11 16.29
C PRO A 1151 -24.32 -41.84 15.67
N GLN A 1152 -23.59 -40.80 16.11
CA GLN A 1152 -22.23 -40.52 15.63
C GLN A 1152 -21.22 -41.60 16.06
N ASP A 1153 -21.38 -42.18 17.25
CA ASP A 1153 -20.49 -43.19 17.82
C ASP A 1153 -20.57 -44.55 17.08
N PHE A 1154 -21.59 -44.78 16.25
CA PHE A 1154 -21.67 -45.95 15.37
C PHE A 1154 -20.45 -46.09 14.43
N ARG A 1155 -19.72 -44.98 14.17
CA ARG A 1155 -18.42 -44.99 13.49
C ARG A 1155 -17.36 -45.83 14.19
N LYS A 1156 -17.33 -45.86 15.53
CA LYS A 1156 -16.41 -46.68 16.34
C LYS A 1156 -16.66 -48.18 16.15
N VAL A 1157 -17.93 -48.56 16.07
CA VAL A 1157 -18.42 -49.93 15.85
C VAL A 1157 -18.02 -50.44 14.46
N VAL A 1158 -18.14 -49.59 13.44
CA VAL A 1158 -17.69 -49.92 12.07
C VAL A 1158 -16.16 -50.01 12.00
N GLY A 1159 -15.45 -49.02 12.55
CA GLY A 1159 -13.99 -48.93 12.50
C GLY A 1159 -13.44 -48.51 11.12
N SER A 1160 -12.13 -48.31 11.02
CA SER A 1160 -11.46 -47.99 9.75
C SER A 1160 -11.70 -49.10 8.73
N MET A 1161 -12.13 -48.73 7.51
CA MET A 1161 -12.49 -49.66 6.43
C MET A 1161 -13.50 -50.77 6.81
N GLY A 1162 -14.29 -50.61 7.87
CA GLY A 1162 -15.21 -51.64 8.36
C GLY A 1162 -14.53 -52.78 9.14
N SER A 1163 -13.26 -52.62 9.54
CA SER A 1163 -12.47 -53.65 10.20
C SER A 1163 -13.02 -54.13 11.55
N ASN A 1164 -13.62 -53.25 12.36
CA ASN A 1164 -14.23 -53.66 13.63
C ASN A 1164 -15.53 -54.45 13.38
N ILE A 1165 -16.41 -53.98 12.50
CA ILE A 1165 -17.65 -54.71 12.19
C ILE A 1165 -17.37 -56.04 11.46
N LYS A 1166 -16.33 -56.13 10.61
CA LYS A 1166 -15.89 -57.43 10.04
C LYS A 1166 -15.51 -58.41 11.15
N LYS A 1167 -14.68 -57.99 12.12
CA LYS A 1167 -14.31 -58.82 13.28
C LYS A 1167 -15.51 -59.25 14.14
N ILE A 1168 -16.48 -58.36 14.39
CA ILE A 1168 -17.68 -58.72 15.17
C ILE A 1168 -18.57 -59.71 14.40
N ARG A 1169 -18.76 -59.54 13.08
CA ARG A 1169 -19.49 -60.51 12.25
C ARG A 1169 -18.80 -61.87 12.21
N GLU A 1170 -17.49 -61.89 11.98
CA GLU A 1170 -16.71 -63.14 11.91
C GLU A 1170 -16.64 -63.86 13.27
N ALA A 1171 -16.69 -63.13 14.40
CA ALA A 1171 -16.72 -63.71 15.74
C ALA A 1171 -18.13 -64.16 16.24
N THR A 1172 -19.22 -63.69 15.61
CA THR A 1172 -20.60 -63.98 16.07
C THR A 1172 -21.47 -64.72 15.06
N GLY A 1173 -21.08 -64.75 13.78
CA GLY A 1173 -21.90 -65.29 12.69
C GLY A 1173 -23.17 -64.49 12.37
N THR A 1174 -23.34 -63.29 12.95
CA THR A 1174 -24.58 -62.51 12.84
C THR A 1174 -24.58 -61.49 11.70
N LEU A 1175 -25.76 -61.30 11.09
CA LEU A 1175 -26.02 -60.27 10.09
C LEU A 1175 -26.23 -58.93 10.80
N ILE A 1176 -25.15 -58.16 10.97
CA ILE A 1176 -25.17 -56.82 11.58
C ILE A 1176 -25.28 -55.75 10.48
N ASN A 1177 -26.38 -55.00 10.47
CA ASN A 1177 -26.59 -53.85 9.61
C ASN A 1177 -26.58 -52.54 10.43
N VAL A 1178 -25.62 -51.66 10.13
CA VAL A 1178 -25.50 -50.33 10.72
C VAL A 1178 -26.07 -49.30 9.73
N PRO A 1179 -26.99 -48.42 10.13
CA PRO A 1179 -27.62 -47.46 9.22
C PRO A 1179 -26.62 -46.45 8.66
N LYS A 1180 -26.87 -45.99 7.43
CA LYS A 1180 -26.09 -44.96 6.74
C LYS A 1180 -26.83 -43.63 6.80
N LYS A 1181 -26.12 -42.52 6.52
CA LYS A 1181 -26.64 -41.14 6.56
C LYS A 1181 -27.85 -40.83 5.64
N GLY A 1182 -28.34 -41.79 4.86
CA GLY A 1182 -29.52 -41.65 4.00
C GLY A 1182 -30.64 -42.65 4.30
N ASP A 1183 -30.50 -43.48 5.34
CA ASP A 1183 -31.55 -44.39 5.79
C ASP A 1183 -32.54 -43.67 6.70
N LYS A 1184 -33.83 -44.06 6.67
CA LYS A 1184 -34.92 -43.36 7.41
C LYS A 1184 -34.81 -43.46 8.93
N ILE A 1185 -34.03 -44.41 9.45
CA ILE A 1185 -33.83 -44.65 10.89
C ILE A 1185 -32.32 -44.69 11.09
N THR A 1186 -31.75 -43.62 11.64
CA THR A 1186 -30.30 -43.44 11.79
C THR A 1186 -29.74 -43.95 13.11
N ASP A 1187 -30.60 -44.25 14.07
CA ASP A 1187 -30.24 -44.32 15.50
C ASP A 1187 -30.36 -45.74 16.09
N VAL A 1188 -30.63 -46.73 15.23
CA VAL A 1188 -30.80 -48.15 15.60
C VAL A 1188 -29.89 -49.03 14.75
N ILE A 1189 -29.05 -49.84 15.39
CA ILE A 1189 -28.32 -50.93 14.75
C ILE A 1189 -29.21 -52.17 14.73
N TYR A 1190 -29.31 -52.83 13.57
CA TYR A 1190 -30.05 -54.08 13.38
C TYR A 1190 -29.10 -55.28 13.40
N ILE A 1191 -29.43 -56.31 14.16
CA ILE A 1191 -28.66 -57.55 14.29
C ILE A 1191 -29.62 -58.73 14.05
N ARG A 1192 -29.28 -59.68 13.18
CA ARG A 1192 -30.03 -60.95 13.05
C ARG A 1192 -29.09 -62.16 13.13
N GLY A 1193 -29.50 -63.21 13.83
CA GLY A 1193 -28.71 -64.43 13.96
C GLY A 1193 -29.30 -65.44 14.96
N THR A 1194 -28.44 -66.32 15.46
CA THR A 1194 -28.77 -67.21 16.59
C THR A 1194 -28.84 -66.39 17.89
N LYS A 1195 -29.67 -66.79 18.85
CA LYS A 1195 -29.88 -66.05 20.12
C LYS A 1195 -28.57 -65.67 20.83
N THR A 1196 -27.70 -66.66 21.02
CA THR A 1196 -26.38 -66.50 21.65
C THR A 1196 -25.37 -65.70 20.80
N GLY A 1197 -25.57 -65.62 19.49
CA GLY A 1197 -24.79 -64.75 18.60
C GLY A 1197 -25.24 -63.29 18.68
N VAL A 1198 -26.55 -63.05 18.74
CA VAL A 1198 -27.15 -61.70 18.83
C VAL A 1198 -26.80 -61.04 20.17
N GLU A 1199 -26.91 -61.78 21.28
CA GLU A 1199 -26.52 -61.30 22.61
C GLU A 1199 -25.02 -60.89 22.66
N LYS A 1200 -24.12 -61.78 22.19
CA LYS A 1200 -22.67 -61.49 22.13
C LYS A 1200 -22.32 -60.34 21.17
N ALA A 1201 -23.07 -60.19 20.07
CA ALA A 1201 -22.92 -59.04 19.18
C ALA A 1201 -23.34 -57.74 19.89
N ALA A 1202 -24.46 -57.73 20.60
CA ALA A 1202 -24.92 -56.58 21.37
C ALA A 1202 -23.94 -56.20 22.49
N GLU A 1203 -23.39 -57.16 23.24
CA GLU A 1203 -22.34 -56.91 24.24
C GLU A 1203 -21.08 -56.28 23.62
N MET A 1204 -20.56 -56.84 22.53
CA MET A 1204 -19.37 -56.29 21.86
C MET A 1204 -19.61 -54.91 21.26
N ILE A 1205 -20.80 -54.66 20.70
CA ILE A 1205 -21.17 -53.35 20.14
C ILE A 1205 -21.36 -52.32 21.27
N THR A 1206 -22.08 -52.64 22.35
CA THR A 1206 -22.26 -51.72 23.48
C THR A 1206 -20.94 -51.38 24.18
N LYS A 1207 -20.04 -52.35 24.34
CA LYS A 1207 -18.67 -52.12 24.83
C LYS A 1207 -17.83 -51.22 23.91
N LYS A 1208 -18.14 -51.19 22.59
CA LYS A 1208 -17.52 -50.29 21.59
C LYS A 1208 -18.24 -48.95 21.43
N LEU A 1209 -19.35 -48.72 22.15
CA LEU A 1209 -20.06 -47.43 22.21
C LEU A 1209 -19.82 -46.70 23.54
N LYS A 1210 -19.57 -47.43 24.64
CA LYS A 1210 -19.20 -46.85 25.94
C LYS A 1210 -17.73 -46.41 26.03
N ASN A 1211 -16.86 -46.96 25.18
CA ASN A 1211 -15.48 -46.54 24.97
C ASN A 1211 -15.38 -45.66 23.72
#